data_AF-A0A835WHG8-F1
#
_entry.id   AF-A0A835WHG8-F1
#
_cell.length_a   1.000
_cell.length_b   1.000
_cell.length_c   1.000
_cell.angle_alpha   90.00
_cell.angle_beta   90.00
_cell.angle_gamma   90.00
#
_symmetry.space_group_name_H-M   'P 1'
#
loop_
_entity.id
_entity.type
_entity.pdbx_description
1 polymer ?
#
loop_
_entity_poly.entity_id
_entity_poly.type
_entity_poly.pdbx_seq_one_letter_code
_entity_poly.pdbx_strand_id
1 'polypeptide(L)'
;MDPPPPPPPPPELPPSPQPPSPRPPPPPSPAPPTPPPDLPLPPDAPPPPPPPPPNLPPFPPRPPLPPHRPPPRPRAQPGQDAPPVGCVGCSQQGYTDDLSQPPANSRDCGKQATCLDIDIDSSKCLWYVDYEARGRTFFDWSWEIPYLYCPVCLMWPRADSNCALLKSGSSAATAGRGRRHLTTADAASGGGGRTTAGSSAAASGYAVGRSFGFGPQRRRSAAAVAAAGGAQGQMNNVCWADRLSSVIPGPGYAPSIVYGGDAGVRPWLAGDNSSYCQWARWEQSDFRPKQVKFSIDSGGSCATSSGGTNITIRGVDGYCTNPRFLPGTNKPVGCSGNNGTVYTECLWTFTVPRPGGEGWGCNNCVPDWEAGMPSAPPRPPRPAGQPSVRQPPLRFPPEAPPPNAPAPPRQPNTPGVKRKPPPPVRPHPAQRPNITGFPYCACKRRNMLNTPYRLVYDSSEELPPMPGSGERRAQHCFNIQIVDCDPRIFCCTAMESLLKLELAVGNECRSSVKLTRLGGRLVDWSFTSDTFQEQPRTTWKVPNIGLTQQQVADAGGVPLCITLSEPCVDIQSFCLGDTCHHAFFNDDQSCCPTGGADLAIEVLPIRGARSPPPLAAAKKAKKPPPQAGGTSPGQQGGGGRRVLADASGATADAASE
;
A
#
# COMPACT_ATOMS: atom_id res chain seq x y z
N MET A 1 13.49 11.07 71.78
CA MET A 1 12.38 10.11 71.62
C MET A 1 12.68 9.33 70.37
N ASP A 2 13.20 8.12 70.55
CA ASP A 2 13.60 7.26 69.43
C ASP A 2 12.36 6.69 68.74
N PRO A 3 12.39 6.56 67.40
CA PRO A 3 11.28 6.02 66.64
C PRO A 3 11.02 4.55 67.01
N PRO A 4 9.76 4.12 67.05
CA PRO A 4 9.42 2.75 67.37
C PRO A 4 9.99 1.79 66.33
N PRO A 5 10.43 0.59 66.75
CA PRO A 5 10.99 -0.41 65.85
C PRO A 5 9.92 -0.89 64.83
N PRO A 6 10.35 -1.25 63.61
CA PRO A 6 9.44 -1.72 62.59
C PRO A 6 8.77 -3.04 62.99
N PRO A 7 7.52 -3.28 62.55
CA PRO A 7 6.81 -4.52 62.85
C PRO A 7 7.50 -5.73 62.20
N PRO A 8 7.40 -6.92 62.84
CA PRO A 8 7.97 -8.14 62.30
C PRO A 8 7.30 -8.55 60.98
N PRO A 9 8.05 -9.21 60.07
CA PRO A 9 7.50 -9.69 58.81
C PRO A 9 6.42 -10.77 59.04
N PRO A 10 5.41 -10.85 58.17
CA PRO A 10 4.36 -11.86 58.27
C PRO A 10 4.94 -13.27 58.05
N PRO A 11 4.35 -14.30 58.68
CA PRO A 11 4.80 -15.69 58.55
C PRO A 11 4.65 -16.19 57.11
N GLU A 12 5.68 -16.89 56.62
CA GLU A 12 5.69 -17.52 55.29
C GLU A 12 4.52 -18.50 55.15
N LEU A 13 3.75 -18.33 54.08
CA LEU A 13 2.73 -19.30 53.67
C LEU A 13 3.43 -20.58 53.17
N PRO A 14 2.89 -21.76 53.47
CA PRO A 14 3.44 -23.01 52.99
C PRO A 14 3.39 -23.08 51.45
N PRO A 15 4.38 -23.74 50.81
CA PRO A 15 4.47 -23.84 49.36
C PRO A 15 3.22 -24.51 48.77
N SER A 16 2.69 -23.92 47.71
CA SER A 16 1.58 -24.51 46.95
C SER A 16 2.00 -25.87 46.36
N PRO A 17 1.13 -26.89 46.39
CA PRO A 17 1.43 -28.19 45.81
C PRO A 17 1.70 -28.07 44.31
N GLN A 18 2.81 -28.66 43.85
CA GLN A 18 3.17 -28.70 42.44
C GLN A 18 2.09 -29.42 41.63
N PRO A 19 1.67 -28.88 40.46
CA PRO A 19 0.79 -29.58 39.55
C PRO A 19 1.48 -30.88 39.04
N PRO A 20 0.73 -31.97 38.85
CA PRO A 20 1.29 -33.23 38.39
C PRO A 20 1.89 -33.09 36.99
N SER A 21 3.09 -33.65 36.80
CA SER A 21 3.79 -33.67 35.53
C SER A 21 2.90 -34.27 34.42
N PRO A 22 2.87 -33.67 33.21
CA PRO A 22 2.12 -34.21 32.09
C PRO A 22 2.63 -35.61 31.72
N ARG A 23 1.71 -36.55 31.49
CA ARG A 23 2.05 -37.90 31.04
C ARG A 23 2.80 -37.84 29.70
N PRO A 24 3.83 -38.67 29.50
CA PRO A 24 4.45 -38.85 28.19
C PRO A 24 3.39 -39.26 27.15
N PRO A 25 3.46 -38.74 25.91
CA PRO A 25 2.59 -39.21 24.85
C PRO A 25 2.83 -40.70 24.58
N PRO A 26 1.77 -41.46 24.24
CA PRO A 26 1.93 -42.86 23.86
C PRO A 26 2.83 -42.96 22.61
N PRO A 27 3.62 -44.05 22.49
CA PRO A 27 4.43 -44.28 21.31
C PRO A 27 3.55 -44.34 20.05
N PRO A 28 4.00 -43.78 18.92
CA PRO A 28 3.25 -43.80 17.68
C PRO A 28 2.96 -45.25 17.27
N SER A 29 1.71 -45.54 16.92
CA SER A 29 1.33 -46.83 16.36
C SER A 29 2.15 -47.10 15.10
N PRO A 30 2.60 -48.35 14.88
CA PRO A 30 3.35 -48.71 13.68
C PRO A 30 2.52 -48.36 12.44
N ALA A 31 3.17 -47.70 11.49
CA ALA A 31 2.54 -47.30 10.24
C ALA A 31 1.99 -48.55 9.51
N PRO A 32 0.78 -48.47 8.94
CA PRO A 32 0.26 -49.55 8.11
C PRO A 32 1.21 -49.80 6.93
N PRO A 33 1.38 -51.06 6.50
CA PRO A 33 2.26 -51.40 5.39
C PRO A 33 1.86 -50.61 4.14
N THR A 34 2.85 -49.97 3.52
CA THR A 34 2.71 -49.27 2.24
C THR A 34 2.09 -50.22 1.21
N PRO A 35 1.00 -49.82 0.53
CA PRO A 35 0.46 -50.59 -0.59
C PRO A 35 1.52 -50.70 -1.70
N PRO A 36 1.53 -51.81 -2.46
CA PRO A 36 2.45 -51.97 -3.58
C PRO A 36 2.27 -50.84 -4.60
N PRO A 37 3.35 -50.41 -5.28
CA PRO A 37 3.28 -49.35 -6.27
C PRO A 37 2.33 -49.75 -7.40
N ASP A 38 1.28 -48.96 -7.60
CA ASP A 38 0.37 -49.11 -8.73
C ASP A 38 1.15 -48.98 -10.04
N LEU A 39 1.04 -50.01 -10.87
CA LEU A 39 1.51 -50.00 -12.25
C LEU A 39 0.90 -48.80 -12.98
N PRO A 40 1.67 -48.08 -13.81
CA PRO A 40 1.15 -46.94 -14.57
C PRO A 40 0.03 -47.43 -15.50
N LEU A 41 -1.19 -46.94 -15.25
CA LEU A 41 -2.31 -47.10 -16.17
C LEU A 41 -1.92 -46.47 -17.52
N PRO A 42 -2.20 -47.14 -18.65
CA PRO A 42 -1.98 -46.56 -19.97
C PRO A 42 -2.80 -45.27 -20.10
N PRO A 43 -2.28 -44.26 -20.82
CA PRO A 43 -2.99 -42.99 -21.00
C PRO A 43 -4.33 -43.24 -21.67
N ASP A 44 -5.40 -42.74 -21.04
CA ASP A 44 -6.74 -42.78 -21.60
C ASP A 44 -6.74 -42.15 -22.99
N ALA A 45 -7.26 -42.91 -23.96
CA ALA A 45 -7.45 -42.41 -25.31
C ALA A 45 -8.39 -41.19 -25.27
N PRO A 46 -8.08 -40.12 -26.02
CA PRO A 46 -8.93 -38.93 -26.05
C PRO A 46 -10.34 -39.33 -26.51
N PRO A 47 -11.39 -38.74 -25.90
CA PRO A 47 -12.76 -39.04 -26.27
C PRO A 47 -12.98 -38.73 -27.76
N PRO A 48 -13.78 -39.55 -28.47
CA PRO A 48 -14.07 -39.31 -29.87
C PRO A 48 -14.75 -37.95 -30.05
N PRO A 49 -14.46 -37.22 -31.14
CA PRO A 49 -15.10 -35.95 -31.42
C PRO A 49 -16.63 -36.14 -31.53
N PRO A 50 -17.43 -35.16 -31.08
CA PRO A 50 -18.88 -35.24 -31.18
C PRO A 50 -19.31 -35.38 -32.65
N PRO A 51 -20.38 -36.14 -32.93
CA PRO A 51 -20.86 -36.33 -34.28
C PRO A 51 -21.30 -34.98 -34.89
N PRO A 52 -21.07 -34.77 -36.20
CA PRO A 52 -21.51 -33.55 -36.86
C PRO A 52 -23.03 -33.41 -36.77
N PRO A 53 -23.56 -32.18 -36.60
CA PRO A 53 -24.99 -31.95 -36.53
C PRO A 53 -25.67 -32.40 -37.83
N PRO A 54 -26.89 -32.95 -37.76
CA PRO A 54 -27.63 -33.40 -38.92
C PRO A 54 -27.88 -32.24 -39.89
N ASN A 55 -27.60 -32.47 -41.17
CA ASN A 55 -27.81 -31.52 -42.26
C ASN A 55 -29.27 -31.03 -42.27
N LEU A 56 -29.47 -29.77 -41.84
CA LEU A 56 -30.74 -29.09 -42.01
C LEU A 56 -30.91 -28.69 -43.49
N PRO A 57 -32.11 -28.86 -44.07
CA PRO A 57 -32.38 -28.45 -45.45
C PRO A 57 -32.24 -26.94 -45.62
N PRO A 58 -31.89 -26.46 -46.82
CA PRO A 58 -31.69 -25.05 -47.09
C PRO A 58 -32.98 -24.25 -46.86
N PHE A 59 -32.88 -23.18 -46.08
CA PHE A 59 -33.99 -22.25 -45.85
C PHE A 59 -34.38 -21.55 -47.16
N PRO A 60 -35.69 -21.38 -47.46
CA PRO A 60 -36.13 -20.58 -48.59
C PRO A 60 -35.76 -19.10 -48.39
N PRO A 61 -35.53 -18.35 -49.49
CA PRO A 61 -35.12 -16.95 -49.41
C PRO A 61 -36.18 -16.10 -48.71
N ARG A 62 -35.74 -15.27 -47.75
CA ARG A 62 -36.62 -14.34 -47.03
C ARG A 62 -37.12 -13.23 -47.98
N PRO A 63 -38.41 -12.87 -47.92
CA PRO A 63 -38.93 -11.69 -48.63
C PRO A 63 -38.36 -10.39 -48.02
N PRO A 64 -38.28 -9.31 -48.81
CA PRO A 64 -37.73 -8.03 -48.36
C PRO A 64 -38.59 -7.40 -47.25
N LEU A 65 -37.92 -6.93 -46.20
CA LEU A 65 -38.53 -6.24 -45.06
C LEU A 65 -39.05 -4.84 -45.46
N PRO A 66 -40.26 -4.44 -45.02
CA PRO A 66 -40.74 -3.07 -45.17
C PRO A 66 -40.03 -2.10 -44.22
N PRO A 67 -39.98 -0.79 -44.53
CA PRO A 67 -39.26 0.19 -43.73
C PRO A 67 -39.85 0.35 -42.32
N HIS A 68 -39.00 0.20 -41.31
CA HIS A 68 -39.36 0.29 -39.88
C HIS A 68 -39.78 1.72 -39.50
N ARG A 69 -41.02 1.87 -38.99
CA ARG A 69 -41.38 2.97 -38.08
C ARG A 69 -40.80 2.67 -36.69
N PRO A 70 -40.29 3.68 -35.97
CA PRO A 70 -39.85 3.50 -34.59
C PRO A 70 -41.04 3.15 -33.67
N PRO A 71 -40.84 2.30 -32.65
CA PRO A 71 -41.91 1.88 -31.75
C PRO A 71 -42.42 3.05 -30.89
N PRO A 72 -43.72 3.08 -30.54
CA PRO A 72 -44.24 4.07 -29.61
C PRO A 72 -43.64 3.85 -28.21
N ARG A 73 -43.26 4.96 -27.56
CA ARG A 73 -42.79 4.99 -26.17
C ARG A 73 -43.77 4.26 -25.24
N PRO A 74 -43.29 3.49 -24.25
CA PRO A 74 -44.13 2.97 -23.18
C PRO A 74 -44.76 4.13 -22.41
N ARG A 75 -46.09 4.05 -22.24
CA ARG A 75 -46.89 4.96 -21.43
C ARG A 75 -46.49 4.78 -19.96
N ALA A 76 -46.01 5.85 -19.32
CA ALA A 76 -45.72 5.87 -17.89
C ALA A 76 -46.99 5.51 -17.08
N GLN A 77 -46.82 4.68 -16.05
CA GLN A 77 -47.86 4.42 -15.06
C GLN A 77 -48.09 5.69 -14.22
N PRO A 78 -49.33 6.18 -14.09
CA PRO A 78 -49.63 7.33 -13.23
C PRO A 78 -49.79 6.84 -11.80
N GLY A 79 -48.91 7.24 -10.88
CA GLY A 79 -49.11 6.89 -9.47
C GLY A 79 -48.01 7.18 -8.44
N GLN A 80 -46.88 7.82 -8.79
CA GLN A 80 -45.85 8.21 -7.80
C GLN A 80 -45.12 9.51 -8.19
N ASP A 81 -45.86 10.57 -8.50
CA ASP A 81 -45.24 11.89 -8.68
C ASP A 81 -45.35 12.69 -7.37
N ALA A 82 -44.50 12.34 -6.40
CA ALA A 82 -43.99 13.39 -5.52
C ALA A 82 -43.11 14.29 -6.41
N PRO A 83 -43.30 15.62 -6.41
CA PRO A 83 -42.48 16.50 -7.23
C PRO A 83 -40.99 16.21 -6.95
N PRO A 84 -40.13 16.15 -7.99
CA PRO A 84 -38.70 15.94 -7.79
C PRO A 84 -38.21 17.01 -6.81
N VAL A 85 -37.67 16.56 -5.68
CA VAL A 85 -37.03 17.43 -4.69
C VAL A 85 -36.08 18.33 -5.46
N GLY A 86 -36.33 19.64 -5.42
CA GLY A 86 -35.64 20.62 -6.23
C GLY A 86 -34.13 20.51 -6.01
N CYS A 87 -33.42 19.99 -7.00
CA CYS A 87 -31.99 19.82 -6.93
C CYS A 87 -31.31 21.19 -7.04
N VAL A 88 -30.73 21.64 -5.92
CA VAL A 88 -29.90 22.86 -5.90
C VAL A 88 -28.45 22.41 -5.75
N GLY A 89 -27.70 22.42 -6.86
CA GLY A 89 -26.26 22.18 -6.87
C GLY A 89 -25.80 20.95 -7.65
N CYS A 90 -24.51 20.66 -7.51
CA CYS A 90 -23.77 19.61 -8.23
C CYS A 90 -23.63 18.30 -7.45
N SER A 91 -24.18 18.24 -6.24
CA SER A 91 -24.10 17.08 -5.36
C SER A 91 -25.36 16.23 -5.45
N GLN A 92 -25.21 14.90 -5.38
CA GLN A 92 -26.31 13.96 -5.38
C GLN A 92 -27.23 14.20 -4.17
N GLN A 93 -28.52 14.38 -4.48
CA GLN A 93 -29.60 14.55 -3.53
C GLN A 93 -30.70 13.56 -3.87
N GLY A 94 -31.39 13.10 -2.85
CA GLY A 94 -32.51 12.19 -3.00
C GLY A 94 -33.12 11.91 -1.64
N TYR A 95 -34.17 11.09 -1.64
CA TYR A 95 -34.72 10.59 -0.39
C TYR A 95 -33.66 9.72 0.29
N THR A 96 -33.33 10.09 1.52
CA THR A 96 -32.73 9.16 2.47
C THR A 96 -33.89 8.40 3.08
N ASP A 97 -33.81 7.08 3.15
CA ASP A 97 -34.74 6.31 3.96
C ASP A 97 -34.67 6.93 5.35
N ASP A 98 -35.76 7.54 5.81
CA ASP A 98 -35.83 8.26 7.08
C ASP A 98 -35.84 7.24 8.22
N LEU A 99 -34.69 6.59 8.39
CA LEU A 99 -34.39 5.68 9.46
C LEU A 99 -34.04 6.56 10.67
N SER A 100 -35.07 7.22 11.21
CA SER A 100 -35.03 7.71 12.59
C SER A 100 -34.90 6.54 13.58
N GLN A 101 -35.26 5.33 13.13
CA GLN A 101 -35.09 4.07 13.83
C GLN A 101 -34.42 3.02 12.92
N PRO A 102 -33.54 2.15 13.47
CA PRO A 102 -32.90 1.10 12.70
C PRO A 102 -33.95 0.11 12.15
N PRO A 103 -33.80 -0.39 10.92
CA PRO A 103 -34.65 -1.44 10.38
C PRO A 103 -34.74 -2.62 11.35
N ALA A 104 -35.92 -3.23 11.50
CA ALA A 104 -36.09 -4.39 12.35
C ALA A 104 -35.06 -5.48 11.98
N ASN A 105 -34.38 -6.05 12.98
CA ASN A 105 -33.33 -7.08 12.84
C ASN A 105 -31.96 -6.61 12.34
N SER A 106 -31.77 -5.34 11.99
CA SER A 106 -30.48 -4.83 11.45
C SER A 106 -29.46 -4.38 12.51
N ARG A 107 -29.58 -4.85 13.77
CA ARG A 107 -28.94 -4.32 15.00
C ARG A 107 -27.91 -3.20 14.80
N ASP A 108 -26.70 -3.49 14.34
CA ASP A 108 -25.64 -2.48 14.22
C ASP A 108 -25.57 -1.83 12.83
N CYS A 109 -25.79 -2.55 11.73
CA CYS A 109 -25.97 -1.94 10.41
C CYS A 109 -27.07 -0.86 10.40
N GLY A 110 -28.20 -1.10 11.07
CA GLY A 110 -29.30 -0.14 11.16
C GLY A 110 -28.95 1.07 11.99
N LYS A 111 -28.26 0.89 13.12
CA LYS A 111 -27.79 2.03 13.95
C LYS A 111 -26.74 2.86 13.22
N GLN A 112 -25.87 2.20 12.44
CA GLN A 112 -24.92 2.90 11.59
C GLN A 112 -25.69 3.67 10.50
N ALA A 113 -26.65 3.03 9.83
CA ALA A 113 -27.48 3.64 8.78
C ALA A 113 -28.19 4.92 9.23
N THR A 114 -28.73 4.94 10.45
CA THR A 114 -29.44 6.12 10.98
C THR A 114 -28.51 7.33 11.15
N CYS A 115 -27.19 7.12 11.15
CA CYS A 115 -26.18 8.12 11.46
C CYS A 115 -25.16 8.35 10.35
N LEU A 116 -25.21 7.59 9.25
CA LEU A 116 -24.37 7.76 8.09
C LEU A 116 -25.07 8.64 7.04
N ASP A 117 -24.26 9.40 6.32
CA ASP A 117 -24.68 10.10 5.11
C ASP A 117 -23.63 9.88 4.02
N ILE A 118 -24.00 10.09 2.76
CA ILE A 118 -23.09 9.96 1.61
C ILE A 118 -23.19 11.20 0.74
N ASP A 119 -22.05 11.78 0.40
CA ASP A 119 -21.93 12.93 -0.48
C ASP A 119 -21.11 12.58 -1.71
N ILE A 120 -21.68 12.88 -2.88
CA ILE A 120 -21.02 12.75 -4.17
C ILE A 120 -21.21 14.07 -4.89
N ASP A 121 -20.14 14.83 -5.06
CA ASP A 121 -20.17 16.16 -5.66
C ASP A 121 -19.56 16.11 -7.07
N SER A 122 -20.42 16.24 -8.09
CA SER A 122 -20.00 16.19 -9.49
C SER A 122 -19.07 17.32 -9.89
N SER A 123 -19.08 18.45 -9.17
CA SER A 123 -18.14 19.56 -9.40
C SER A 123 -16.70 19.23 -9.01
N LYS A 124 -16.52 18.19 -8.17
CA LYS A 124 -15.21 17.69 -7.75
C LYS A 124 -14.71 16.53 -8.60
N CYS A 125 -15.46 16.12 -9.64
CA CYS A 125 -15.02 15.06 -10.51
C CYS A 125 -13.93 15.53 -11.48
N LEU A 126 -13.02 14.62 -11.82
CA LEU A 126 -11.87 14.89 -12.69
C LEU A 126 -11.77 13.82 -13.78
N TRP A 127 -11.43 14.23 -14.98
CA TRP A 127 -11.06 13.31 -16.06
C TRP A 127 -9.57 12.98 -15.99
N TYR A 128 -9.23 11.71 -16.13
CA TYR A 128 -7.84 11.26 -16.20
C TYR A 128 -7.68 10.17 -17.26
N VAL A 129 -6.56 10.20 -17.98
CA VAL A 129 -6.18 9.17 -18.94
C VAL A 129 -5.33 8.13 -18.23
N ASP A 130 -5.82 6.90 -18.14
CA ASP A 130 -5.08 5.82 -17.49
C ASP A 130 -4.02 5.27 -18.46
N TYR A 131 -2.77 5.71 -18.28
CA TYR A 131 -1.63 5.23 -19.07
C TYR A 131 -1.12 3.84 -18.62
N GLU A 132 -1.56 3.33 -17.47
CA GLU A 132 -1.07 2.09 -16.88
C GLU A 132 -1.98 0.89 -17.16
N ALA A 133 -3.29 1.11 -17.37
CA ALA A 133 -4.27 0.04 -17.62
C ALA A 133 -3.99 -0.79 -18.88
N ARG A 134 -3.19 -0.30 -19.83
CA ARG A 134 -2.64 -1.13 -20.90
C ARG A 134 -1.18 -1.43 -20.62
N GLY A 135 -0.88 -2.68 -20.32
CA GLY A 135 0.48 -3.20 -20.48
C GLY A 135 0.97 -2.84 -21.88
N ARG A 136 1.90 -1.87 -21.97
CA ARG A 136 2.35 -1.24 -23.21
C ARG A 136 2.78 -2.27 -24.24
N THR A 137 1.94 -2.54 -25.22
CA THR A 137 2.40 -2.97 -26.54
C THR A 137 2.60 -1.70 -27.35
N PHE A 138 3.86 -1.42 -27.70
CA PHE A 138 4.36 -0.16 -28.27
C PHE A 138 3.76 0.25 -29.64
N PHE A 139 2.86 -0.58 -30.21
CA PHE A 139 2.38 -0.41 -31.57
C PHE A 139 0.91 0.04 -31.70
N ASP A 140 0.15 0.14 -30.62
CA ASP A 140 -1.23 0.65 -30.70
C ASP A 140 -1.34 2.05 -30.09
N TRP A 141 -1.09 3.06 -30.93
CA TRP A 141 -1.24 4.48 -30.61
C TRP A 141 -2.71 4.92 -30.54
N SER A 142 -3.64 3.97 -30.57
CA SER A 142 -5.05 4.22 -30.77
C SER A 142 -5.81 4.07 -29.45
N TRP A 143 -6.45 5.17 -29.09
CA TRP A 143 -7.36 5.41 -27.96
C TRP A 143 -6.77 5.34 -26.55
N GLU A 144 -6.22 6.47 -26.11
CA GLU A 144 -6.30 6.93 -24.72
C GLU A 144 -7.75 6.82 -24.25
N ILE A 145 -8.04 5.98 -23.25
CA ILE A 145 -9.39 5.88 -22.67
C ILE A 145 -9.45 6.86 -21.50
N PRO A 146 -10.24 7.94 -21.59
CA PRO A 146 -10.44 8.83 -20.46
C PRO A 146 -11.40 8.18 -19.47
N TYR A 147 -11.07 8.32 -18.20
CA TYR A 147 -11.88 7.87 -17.09
C TYR A 147 -12.31 9.06 -16.25
N LEU A 148 -13.57 9.09 -15.87
CA LEU A 148 -14.13 10.05 -14.92
C LEU A 148 -13.92 9.50 -13.51
N TYR A 149 -13.29 10.30 -12.66
CA TYR A 149 -13.07 10.02 -11.25
C TYR A 149 -13.90 10.98 -10.42
N CYS A 150 -14.72 10.46 -9.50
CA CYS A 150 -15.49 11.28 -8.58
C CYS A 150 -15.23 10.86 -7.13
N PRO A 151 -15.04 11.81 -6.21
CA PRO A 151 -14.95 11.48 -4.79
C PRO A 151 -16.33 11.06 -4.26
N VAL A 152 -16.32 10.01 -3.47
CA VAL A 152 -17.48 9.47 -2.75
C VAL A 152 -17.15 9.54 -1.27
N CYS A 153 -17.82 10.45 -0.58
CA CYS A 153 -17.51 10.80 0.81
C CYS A 153 -18.59 10.27 1.74
N LEU A 154 -18.19 9.41 2.67
CA LEU A 154 -19.05 8.96 3.76
C LEU A 154 -18.94 9.95 4.92
N MET A 155 -20.06 10.42 5.47
CA MET A 155 -20.08 11.44 6.53
C MET A 155 -20.68 10.87 7.82
N TRP A 156 -20.13 11.25 8.98
CA TRP A 156 -20.64 10.85 10.27
C TRP A 156 -20.36 11.85 11.41
N PRO A 157 -21.37 12.32 12.17
CA PRO A 157 -22.77 11.94 12.08
C PRO A 157 -23.46 12.68 10.93
N ARG A 158 -24.46 12.04 10.33
CA ARG A 158 -25.42 12.69 9.42
C ARG A 158 -26.03 13.89 10.13
N ALA A 159 -26.09 15.03 9.44
CA ALA A 159 -26.80 16.22 9.91
C ALA A 159 -28.26 15.83 10.26
N ASP A 160 -28.77 16.36 11.37
CA ASP A 160 -30.13 16.09 11.85
C ASP A 160 -30.43 14.65 12.30
N SER A 161 -29.42 13.76 12.34
CA SER A 161 -29.57 12.44 12.96
C SER A 161 -29.54 12.51 14.49
N ASN A 162 -30.12 11.50 15.14
CA ASN A 162 -30.01 11.33 16.60
C ASN A 162 -28.55 11.26 17.08
N CYS A 163 -27.63 10.76 16.24
CA CYS A 163 -26.20 10.76 16.55
C CYS A 163 -25.59 12.16 16.62
N ALA A 164 -26.06 13.11 15.80
CA ALA A 164 -25.62 14.49 15.87
C ALA A 164 -26.14 15.19 17.15
N LEU A 165 -27.39 14.92 17.53
CA LEU A 165 -28.02 15.52 18.71
C LEU A 165 -27.36 15.09 20.02
N LEU A 166 -27.02 13.80 20.16
CA LEU A 166 -26.37 13.26 21.38
C LEU A 166 -25.02 13.92 21.69
N LYS A 167 -24.32 14.43 20.67
CA LYS A 167 -23.06 15.18 20.82
C LYS A 167 -23.26 16.55 21.48
N SER A 168 -24.34 17.25 21.13
CA SER A 168 -24.59 18.61 21.62
C SER A 168 -24.89 18.68 23.12
N GLY A 169 -25.40 17.59 23.71
CA GLY A 169 -25.81 17.53 25.12
C GLY A 169 -24.70 17.22 26.12
N SER A 170 -23.55 16.70 25.68
CA SER A 170 -22.48 16.22 26.59
C SER A 170 -21.47 17.31 26.98
N SER A 171 -21.43 18.44 26.27
CA SER A 171 -20.45 19.51 26.51
C SER A 171 -20.92 20.60 27.49
N ALA A 172 -22.20 20.63 27.87
CA ALA A 172 -22.78 21.74 28.64
C ALA A 172 -22.95 21.49 30.15
N ALA A 173 -22.68 20.28 30.67
CA ALA A 173 -23.08 19.89 32.02
C ALA A 173 -22.02 20.07 33.13
N THR A 174 -20.83 20.63 32.87
CA THR A 174 -19.75 20.71 33.89
C THR A 174 -19.25 22.14 34.20
N ALA A 175 -19.94 23.19 33.74
CA ALA A 175 -19.64 24.56 34.15
C ALA A 175 -20.76 25.15 35.01
N GLY A 176 -20.60 25.08 36.34
CA GLY A 176 -21.26 26.03 37.25
C GLY A 176 -22.24 25.45 38.28
N ARG A 177 -21.73 24.76 39.31
CA ARG A 177 -22.31 24.83 40.66
C ARG A 177 -21.27 25.33 41.66
N GLY A 178 -20.89 26.59 41.48
CA GLY A 178 -20.25 27.41 42.51
C GLY A 178 -21.32 28.05 43.39
N ARG A 179 -21.48 27.47 44.57
CA ARG A 179 -22.34 27.88 45.68
C ARG A 179 -21.93 29.26 46.22
N ARG A 180 -22.81 30.26 46.21
CA ARG A 180 -22.81 31.36 47.20
C ARG A 180 -24.23 31.77 47.57
N HIS A 181 -24.53 31.59 48.86
CA HIS A 181 -25.52 32.37 49.59
C HIS A 181 -25.10 33.83 49.61
N LEU A 182 -26.01 34.77 49.32
CA LEU A 182 -26.31 35.89 50.20
C LEU A 182 -27.59 36.62 49.75
N THR A 183 -28.36 36.96 50.77
CA THR A 183 -29.66 37.64 50.84
C THR A 183 -29.57 39.12 50.49
N THR A 184 -30.55 39.67 49.77
CA THR A 184 -31.35 40.84 50.19
C THR A 184 -32.48 41.13 49.20
N ALA A 185 -33.61 41.58 49.76
CA ALA A 185 -34.82 42.03 49.10
C ALA A 185 -34.62 43.41 48.43
N ASP A 186 -35.36 43.73 47.37
CA ASP A 186 -36.60 44.49 47.47
C ASP A 186 -37.23 44.84 46.10
N ALA A 187 -38.57 44.90 46.16
CA ALA A 187 -39.50 45.78 45.43
C ALA A 187 -39.66 45.72 43.88
N ALA A 188 -40.80 45.11 43.52
CA ALA A 188 -41.95 45.76 42.86
C ALA A 188 -41.86 46.23 41.39
N SER A 189 -42.60 45.51 40.53
CA SER A 189 -43.64 46.01 39.59
C SER A 189 -44.05 44.81 38.72
N GLY A 190 -45.30 44.40 38.49
CA GLY A 190 -46.59 45.08 38.56
C GLY A 190 -47.34 44.77 37.24
N GLY A 191 -48.42 43.98 37.32
CA GLY A 191 -49.38 43.71 36.23
C GLY A 191 -49.21 42.32 35.59
N GLY A 192 -50.19 41.41 35.56
CA GLY A 192 -51.64 41.50 35.73
C GLY A 192 -52.31 40.95 34.47
N GLY A 193 -52.87 39.74 34.52
CA GLY A 193 -53.56 39.15 33.37
C GLY A 193 -53.97 37.67 33.49
N ARG A 194 -54.92 37.37 34.38
CA ARG A 194 -55.89 36.26 34.28
C ARG A 194 -56.71 36.43 32.98
N THR A 195 -57.35 35.49 32.29
CA THR A 195 -57.88 34.13 32.50
C THR A 195 -58.43 33.73 31.11
N THR A 196 -58.41 32.45 30.73
CA THR A 196 -59.64 31.71 30.33
C THR A 196 -59.35 30.24 30.10
N ALA A 197 -60.22 29.42 30.69
CA ALA A 197 -60.32 27.99 30.54
C ALA A 197 -60.99 27.61 29.20
N GLY A 198 -60.74 26.39 28.76
CA GLY A 198 -61.47 25.71 27.69
C GLY A 198 -61.32 24.21 27.83
N SER A 199 -62.27 23.58 28.50
CA SER A 199 -62.42 22.13 28.64
C SER A 199 -63.55 21.63 27.74
N SER A 200 -63.34 20.51 27.02
CA SER A 200 -64.35 19.54 26.56
C SER A 200 -63.58 18.44 25.78
N ALA A 201 -63.40 17.19 26.21
CA ALA A 201 -64.29 16.11 26.69
C ALA A 201 -65.16 15.46 25.58
N ALA A 202 -64.82 14.21 25.21
CA ALA A 202 -65.68 13.06 24.85
C ALA A 202 -64.76 11.87 24.49
N ALA A 203 -64.59 10.79 25.25
CA ALA A 203 -65.49 9.73 25.75
C ALA A 203 -65.86 8.66 24.69
N SER A 204 -65.38 7.41 24.86
CA SER A 204 -66.20 6.21 25.18
C SER A 204 -65.56 4.85 24.82
N GLY A 205 -65.78 3.84 25.69
CA GLY A 205 -65.72 2.39 25.41
C GLY A 205 -64.77 1.57 26.32
N TYR A 206 -65.06 1.33 27.61
CA TYR A 206 -65.81 0.20 28.24
C TYR A 206 -65.31 -1.25 28.01
N ALA A 207 -64.75 -1.87 29.09
CA ALA A 207 -65.01 -3.21 29.67
C ALA A 207 -63.84 -3.59 30.64
N VAL A 208 -63.95 -3.51 32.00
CA VAL A 208 -64.53 -4.44 33.01
C VAL A 208 -63.99 -5.87 32.89
N GLY A 209 -63.39 -6.56 33.89
CA GLY A 209 -63.02 -6.35 35.31
C GLY A 209 -61.86 -7.32 35.66
N ARG A 210 -61.37 -7.57 36.88
CA ARG A 210 -61.77 -7.38 38.28
C ARG A 210 -60.51 -7.27 39.15
N SER A 211 -60.61 -6.53 40.24
CA SER A 211 -59.58 -6.23 41.25
C SER A 211 -59.56 -7.21 42.42
N PHE A 212 -58.44 -7.29 43.15
CA PHE A 212 -58.23 -7.22 44.62
C PHE A 212 -56.71 -7.46 44.88
N GLY A 213 -55.92 -6.71 45.65
CA GLY A 213 -56.15 -5.53 46.49
C GLY A 213 -54.82 -4.92 47.02
N PHE A 214 -54.91 -3.63 47.38
CA PHE A 214 -54.20 -2.80 48.38
C PHE A 214 -52.70 -2.92 48.70
N GLY A 215 -52.00 -1.77 48.55
CA GLY A 215 -50.79 -1.40 49.32
C GLY A 215 -49.86 -0.40 48.59
N PRO A 216 -49.60 0.83 49.11
CA PRO A 216 -48.98 1.90 48.33
C PRO A 216 -47.45 1.91 48.47
N GLN A 217 -46.71 1.80 47.36
CA GLN A 217 -45.34 2.33 47.30
C GLN A 217 -45.12 3.19 46.06
N ARG A 218 -44.92 4.47 46.37
CA ARG A 218 -44.48 5.55 45.50
C ARG A 218 -43.06 5.29 44.97
N ARG A 219 -42.85 5.76 43.73
CA ARG A 219 -41.58 6.20 43.14
C ARG A 219 -40.51 5.13 42.89
N ARG A 220 -40.66 4.35 41.80
CA ARG A 220 -39.51 3.85 41.01
C ARG A 220 -39.89 3.74 39.53
N SER A 221 -39.88 4.87 38.81
CA SER A 221 -39.96 4.88 37.34
C SER A 221 -39.23 6.08 36.74
N ALA A 222 -37.97 6.29 37.15
CA ALA A 222 -37.06 7.24 36.50
C ALA A 222 -35.59 6.75 36.44
N ALA A 223 -35.29 5.56 36.97
CA ALA A 223 -33.92 5.04 37.05
C ALA A 223 -33.60 3.93 36.02
N ALA A 224 -34.58 3.48 35.22
CA ALA A 224 -34.38 2.44 34.20
C ALA A 224 -34.11 2.99 32.78
N VAL A 225 -34.18 4.31 32.56
CA VAL A 225 -33.86 4.94 31.27
C VAL A 225 -32.42 5.48 31.23
N ALA A 226 -31.76 5.60 32.39
CA ALA A 226 -30.40 6.17 32.48
C ALA A 226 -29.26 5.15 32.35
N ALA A 227 -29.55 3.83 32.33
CA ALA A 227 -28.52 2.78 32.30
C ALA A 227 -28.31 2.15 30.90
N ALA A 228 -29.05 2.57 29.87
CA ALA A 228 -28.84 2.18 28.47
C ALA A 228 -28.08 3.26 27.65
N GLY A 229 -27.62 4.35 28.29
CA GLY A 229 -26.89 5.46 27.66
C GLY A 229 -25.39 5.20 27.42
N GLY A 230 -24.98 3.93 27.31
CA GLY A 230 -23.61 3.55 27.04
C GLY A 230 -23.30 3.63 25.54
N ALA A 231 -22.40 4.54 25.16
CA ALA A 231 -21.63 4.52 23.90
C ALA A 231 -22.41 4.48 22.57
N GLN A 232 -23.69 4.89 22.51
CA GLN A 232 -24.52 4.82 21.29
C GLN A 232 -24.17 5.84 20.19
N GLY A 233 -22.94 6.35 20.12
CA GLY A 233 -22.60 7.37 19.15
C GLY A 233 -21.11 7.56 18.94
N GLN A 234 -20.31 6.51 19.07
CA GLN A 234 -18.90 6.57 18.66
C GLN A 234 -18.65 5.53 17.57
N MET A 235 -18.23 6.01 16.40
CA MET A 235 -17.61 5.15 15.39
C MET A 235 -16.14 4.99 15.78
N ASN A 236 -15.75 3.76 16.09
CA ASN A 236 -14.38 3.44 16.49
C ASN A 236 -13.43 3.61 15.31
N ASN A 237 -13.83 3.17 14.12
CA ASN A 237 -13.01 3.31 12.93
C ASN A 237 -13.82 3.30 11.63
N VAL A 238 -13.18 3.81 10.58
CA VAL A 238 -13.61 3.64 9.19
C VAL A 238 -12.37 3.42 8.33
N CYS A 239 -12.47 2.58 7.30
CA CYS A 239 -11.46 2.46 6.24
C CYS A 239 -12.12 2.28 4.86
N TRP A 240 -11.33 2.48 3.79
CA TRP A 240 -11.81 2.53 2.41
C TRP A 240 -12.52 1.26 1.94
N ALA A 241 -12.28 0.09 2.55
CA ALA A 241 -13.06 -1.14 2.41
C ALA A 241 -12.40 -2.22 3.29
N ASP A 242 -12.84 -3.48 3.22
CA ASP A 242 -12.08 -4.60 3.76
C ASP A 242 -10.82 -4.93 2.92
N ARG A 243 -9.87 -5.68 3.48
CA ARG A 243 -8.62 -6.10 2.78
C ARG A 243 -8.79 -6.99 1.55
N LEU A 244 -10.03 -7.40 1.23
CA LEU A 244 -10.33 -8.18 0.03
C LEU A 244 -11.00 -7.34 -1.05
N SER A 245 -11.28 -6.07 -0.81
CA SER A 245 -11.95 -5.18 -1.76
C SER A 245 -10.92 -4.36 -2.50
N SER A 246 -11.14 -4.18 -3.80
CA SER A 246 -10.43 -3.16 -4.56
C SER A 246 -10.95 -1.78 -4.22
N VAL A 247 -10.05 -0.83 -3.96
CA VAL A 247 -10.40 0.58 -3.79
C VAL A 247 -9.54 1.43 -4.73
N ILE A 248 -9.94 2.68 -4.91
CA ILE A 248 -9.24 3.65 -5.78
C ILE A 248 -8.73 4.78 -4.87
N PRO A 249 -7.40 4.88 -4.65
CA PRO A 249 -6.83 5.81 -3.68
C PRO A 249 -6.88 7.27 -4.16
N GLY A 250 -6.95 7.48 -5.47
CA GLY A 250 -6.88 8.80 -6.09
C GLY A 250 -7.29 8.81 -7.56
N PRO A 251 -7.48 10.00 -8.15
CA PRO A 251 -7.68 10.14 -9.58
C PRO A 251 -6.45 9.61 -10.33
N GLY A 252 -6.69 8.94 -11.46
CA GLY A 252 -5.65 8.35 -12.30
C GLY A 252 -5.12 6.97 -11.86
N TYR A 253 -5.56 6.45 -10.71
CA TYR A 253 -5.21 5.11 -10.28
C TYR A 253 -6.21 4.06 -10.81
N ALA A 254 -5.72 2.83 -11.00
CA ALA A 254 -6.57 1.66 -11.23
C ALA A 254 -7.13 1.09 -9.91
N PRO A 255 -8.32 0.45 -9.93
CA PRO A 255 -8.83 -0.26 -8.77
C PRO A 255 -7.82 -1.30 -8.27
N SER A 256 -7.46 -1.25 -7.00
CA SER A 256 -6.45 -2.13 -6.42
C SER A 256 -6.87 -2.65 -5.06
N ILE A 257 -6.76 -3.97 -4.88
CA ILE A 257 -7.04 -4.67 -3.61
C ILE A 257 -5.99 -4.30 -2.55
N VAL A 258 -4.82 -3.80 -2.97
CA VAL A 258 -3.71 -3.46 -2.06
C VAL A 258 -4.12 -2.44 -1.00
N TYR A 259 -5.01 -1.52 -1.36
CA TYR A 259 -5.46 -0.46 -0.46
C TYR A 259 -6.71 -0.84 0.33
N GLY A 260 -7.28 -2.03 0.09
CA GLY A 260 -8.38 -2.54 0.89
C GLY A 260 -7.90 -2.77 2.31
N GLY A 261 -8.67 -2.36 3.31
CA GLY A 261 -8.31 -2.47 4.72
C GLY A 261 -7.32 -1.41 5.21
N ASP A 262 -6.43 -0.91 4.35
CA ASP A 262 -5.44 0.11 4.68
C ASP A 262 -6.04 1.53 4.68
N ALA A 263 -5.33 2.51 5.27
CA ALA A 263 -5.71 3.92 5.35
C ALA A 263 -6.98 4.27 6.17
N GLY A 264 -7.21 3.60 7.30
CA GLY A 264 -8.35 3.90 8.18
C GLY A 264 -8.15 5.09 9.13
N VAL A 265 -9.26 5.75 9.51
CA VAL A 265 -9.30 6.77 10.57
C VAL A 265 -9.69 6.12 11.90
N ARG A 266 -8.90 6.35 12.95
CA ARG A 266 -9.08 5.78 14.29
C ARG A 266 -8.69 6.77 15.39
N PRO A 267 -9.60 7.20 16.28
CA PRO A 267 -11.06 7.06 16.20
C PRO A 267 -11.67 7.90 15.07
N TRP A 268 -12.79 7.46 14.48
CA TRP A 268 -13.56 8.31 13.56
C TRP A 268 -14.45 9.25 14.38
N LEU A 269 -13.90 10.41 14.73
CA LEU A 269 -14.55 11.38 15.62
C LEU A 269 -15.61 12.22 14.92
N ALA A 270 -16.69 12.52 15.65
CA ALA A 270 -17.77 13.35 15.16
C ALA A 270 -17.28 14.80 15.05
N GLY A 271 -17.52 15.48 13.92
CA GLY A 271 -17.10 16.86 13.68
C GLY A 271 -17.48 17.37 12.29
N ASP A 272 -17.29 18.67 12.07
CA ASP A 272 -17.69 19.37 10.82
C ASP A 272 -16.94 18.86 9.57
N ASN A 273 -15.84 18.12 9.77
CA ASN A 273 -15.02 17.49 8.72
C ASN A 273 -14.94 15.96 8.86
N SER A 274 -15.96 15.33 9.43
CA SER A 274 -16.02 13.87 9.58
C SER A 274 -16.29 13.10 8.28
N SER A 275 -16.01 13.71 7.13
CA SER A 275 -16.07 13.05 5.83
C SER A 275 -14.88 12.13 5.64
N TYR A 276 -15.13 10.90 5.23
CA TYR A 276 -14.11 9.95 4.83
C TYR A 276 -14.38 9.52 3.38
N CYS A 277 -13.48 9.91 2.48
CA CYS A 277 -13.71 9.83 1.04
C CYS A 277 -12.84 8.77 0.37
N GLN A 278 -13.38 8.13 -0.66
CA GLN A 278 -12.64 7.35 -1.66
C GLN A 278 -13.10 7.71 -3.07
N TRP A 279 -12.53 7.10 -4.09
CA TRP A 279 -12.87 7.43 -5.48
C TRP A 279 -13.72 6.34 -6.15
N ALA A 280 -14.71 6.77 -6.90
CA ALA A 280 -15.37 5.96 -7.92
C ALA A 280 -14.83 6.35 -9.31
N ARG A 281 -14.82 5.37 -10.23
CA ARG A 281 -14.27 5.54 -11.57
C ARG A 281 -15.20 4.95 -12.63
N TRP A 282 -15.41 5.72 -13.70
CA TRP A 282 -16.15 5.30 -14.89
C TRP A 282 -15.30 5.48 -16.12
N GLU A 283 -15.36 4.52 -17.04
CA GLU A 283 -14.91 4.76 -18.41
C GLU A 283 -15.81 5.82 -19.06
N GLN A 284 -15.28 6.61 -20.00
CA GLN A 284 -16.03 7.69 -20.65
C GLN A 284 -17.42 7.28 -21.11
N SER A 285 -17.53 6.11 -21.73
CA SER A 285 -18.76 5.53 -22.28
C SER A 285 -19.56 4.69 -21.29
N ASP A 286 -19.05 4.43 -20.08
CA ASP A 286 -19.73 3.60 -19.08
C ASP A 286 -20.59 4.45 -18.15
N PHE A 287 -21.89 4.50 -18.41
CA PHE A 287 -22.86 5.25 -17.60
C PHE A 287 -23.49 4.42 -16.48
N ARG A 288 -23.05 3.18 -16.27
CA ARG A 288 -23.64 2.31 -15.24
C ARG A 288 -23.14 2.70 -13.85
N PRO A 289 -23.98 2.53 -12.81
CA PRO A 289 -23.56 2.72 -11.43
C PRO A 289 -22.37 1.83 -11.03
N LYS A 290 -21.55 2.29 -10.09
CA LYS A 290 -20.37 1.59 -9.58
C LYS A 290 -20.50 1.32 -8.10
N GLN A 291 -19.99 0.17 -7.66
CA GLN A 291 -19.98 -0.17 -6.26
C GLN A 291 -18.75 0.42 -5.57
N VAL A 292 -19.00 1.11 -4.46
CA VAL A 292 -17.99 1.69 -3.57
C VAL A 292 -18.21 1.12 -2.18
N LYS A 293 -17.17 0.62 -1.52
CA LYS A 293 -17.32 -0.14 -0.26
C LYS A 293 -16.71 0.61 0.90
N PHE A 294 -17.13 0.41 2.14
CA PHE A 294 -16.44 0.94 3.32
C PHE A 294 -16.50 -0.09 4.43
N SER A 295 -15.46 -0.21 5.27
CA SER A 295 -15.53 -1.01 6.50
C SER A 295 -15.62 -0.06 7.69
N ILE A 296 -16.60 -0.27 8.58
CA ILE A 296 -16.91 0.64 9.68
C ILE A 296 -17.08 -0.14 10.98
N ASP A 297 -16.30 0.21 12.01
CA ASP A 297 -16.45 -0.31 13.37
C ASP A 297 -17.22 0.69 14.24
N SER A 298 -18.33 0.25 14.83
CA SER A 298 -19.08 1.01 15.84
C SER A 298 -19.02 0.37 17.24
N GLY A 299 -18.13 -0.61 17.45
CA GLY A 299 -17.95 -1.34 18.71
C GLY A 299 -19.02 -2.40 18.99
N GLY A 300 -19.94 -2.62 18.05
CA GLY A 300 -21.01 -3.62 18.14
C GLY A 300 -20.88 -4.71 17.08
N SER A 301 -21.53 -5.86 17.27
CA SER A 301 -21.55 -6.94 16.28
C SER A 301 -22.38 -6.59 15.04
N CYS A 302 -21.73 -6.57 13.89
CA CYS A 302 -22.43 -6.54 12.61
C CYS A 302 -23.32 -7.79 12.47
N ALA A 303 -24.47 -7.62 11.82
CA ALA A 303 -25.62 -8.53 11.79
C ALA A 303 -25.32 -10.00 12.14
N THR A 304 -25.65 -10.46 13.37
CA THR A 304 -25.34 -11.82 13.85
C THR A 304 -26.09 -12.95 13.14
N SER A 305 -26.94 -12.66 12.14
CA SER A 305 -27.76 -13.64 11.44
C SER A 305 -28.13 -13.17 10.03
N SER A 306 -27.31 -13.56 9.05
CA SER A 306 -27.57 -13.78 7.60
C SER A 306 -28.36 -12.75 6.74
N GLY A 307 -28.94 -11.70 7.28
CA GLY A 307 -29.62 -10.65 6.50
C GLY A 307 -28.76 -9.39 6.46
N GLY A 308 -28.19 -9.06 5.30
CA GLY A 308 -27.65 -7.73 5.10
C GLY A 308 -28.77 -6.68 5.16
N THR A 309 -28.40 -5.44 5.49
CA THR A 309 -29.35 -4.32 5.59
C THR A 309 -29.26 -3.48 4.32
N ASN A 310 -30.35 -3.40 3.56
CA ASN A 310 -30.47 -2.43 2.46
C ASN A 310 -31.04 -1.12 3.00
N ILE A 311 -30.45 -0.01 2.56
CA ILE A 311 -30.91 1.35 2.84
C ILE A 311 -30.69 2.21 1.60
N THR A 312 -31.37 3.34 1.54
CA THR A 312 -31.14 4.41 0.56
C THR A 312 -30.66 5.65 1.30
N ILE A 313 -29.53 6.22 0.91
CA ILE A 313 -29.02 7.48 1.48
C ILE A 313 -28.89 8.49 0.34
N ARG A 314 -29.64 9.59 0.40
CA ARG A 314 -29.68 10.62 -0.67
C ARG A 314 -29.90 10.04 -2.07
N GLY A 315 -30.77 9.03 -2.19
CA GLY A 315 -31.01 8.33 -3.46
C GLY A 315 -29.88 7.40 -3.92
N VAL A 316 -28.90 7.10 -3.06
CA VAL A 316 -27.84 6.10 -3.30
C VAL A 316 -28.16 4.84 -2.51
N ASP A 317 -28.29 3.71 -3.20
CA ASP A 317 -28.52 2.42 -2.56
C ASP A 317 -27.28 1.96 -1.79
N GLY A 318 -27.45 1.63 -0.52
CA GLY A 318 -26.45 1.10 0.38
C GLY A 318 -26.84 -0.28 0.91
N TYR A 319 -25.86 -1.18 0.97
CA TYR A 319 -26.02 -2.53 1.51
C TYR A 319 -24.95 -2.82 2.55
N CYS A 320 -25.36 -3.16 3.77
CA CYS A 320 -24.48 -3.47 4.88
C CYS A 320 -24.48 -4.96 5.19
N THR A 321 -23.30 -5.57 5.30
CA THR A 321 -23.11 -6.97 5.67
C THR A 321 -22.08 -7.14 6.77
N ASN A 322 -21.99 -8.37 7.27
CA ASN A 322 -20.87 -8.81 8.08
C ASN A 322 -19.53 -8.69 7.35
N PRO A 323 -18.40 -8.74 8.09
CA PRO A 323 -17.08 -8.91 7.51
C PRO A 323 -17.06 -10.11 6.58
N ARG A 324 -16.33 -10.00 5.47
CA ARG A 324 -16.02 -11.18 4.66
C ARG A 324 -14.99 -12.04 5.36
N PHE A 325 -14.82 -13.27 4.91
CA PHE A 325 -13.84 -14.21 5.45
C PHE A 325 -12.87 -14.64 4.36
N LEU A 326 -11.59 -14.78 4.73
CA LEU A 326 -10.59 -15.34 3.82
C LEU A 326 -10.93 -16.80 3.52
N PRO A 327 -10.97 -17.20 2.23
CA PRO A 327 -11.15 -18.60 1.86
C PRO A 327 -10.11 -19.48 2.54
N GLY A 328 -10.54 -20.61 3.12
CA GLY A 328 -9.66 -21.62 3.72
C GLY A 328 -9.15 -21.34 5.14
N THR A 329 -9.16 -20.10 5.62
CA THR A 329 -8.70 -19.78 7.00
C THR A 329 -9.82 -19.43 7.96
N ASN A 330 -11.02 -19.12 7.46
CA ASN A 330 -12.13 -18.56 8.24
C ASN A 330 -11.72 -17.34 9.08
N LYS A 331 -10.63 -16.65 8.70
CA LYS A 331 -10.23 -15.41 9.33
C LYS A 331 -11.05 -14.28 8.73
N PRO A 332 -11.83 -13.54 9.53
CA PRO A 332 -12.56 -12.38 9.04
C PRO A 332 -11.60 -11.33 8.45
N VAL A 333 -12.15 -10.52 7.56
CA VAL A 333 -11.43 -9.45 6.86
C VAL A 333 -12.14 -8.12 7.09
N GLY A 334 -11.35 -7.10 7.42
CA GLY A 334 -11.83 -5.75 7.67
C GLY A 334 -10.69 -4.76 7.47
N CYS A 335 -10.69 -3.68 8.23
CA CYS A 335 -9.61 -2.71 8.30
C CYS A 335 -8.31 -3.38 8.81
N SER A 336 -7.19 -3.03 8.19
CA SER A 336 -5.85 -3.47 8.59
C SER A 336 -5.47 -2.91 9.97
N GLY A 337 -4.58 -3.61 10.68
CA GLY A 337 -4.16 -3.23 12.04
C GLY A 337 -5.24 -3.41 13.11
N ASN A 338 -6.20 -4.28 12.86
CA ASN A 338 -7.28 -4.59 13.78
C ASN A 338 -6.80 -5.50 14.93
N ASN A 339 -7.00 -5.09 16.19
CA ASN A 339 -6.59 -5.84 17.40
C ASN A 339 -7.60 -6.94 17.82
N GLY A 340 -8.24 -7.62 16.86
CA GLY A 340 -9.28 -8.62 17.11
C GLY A 340 -10.72 -8.09 17.15
N THR A 341 -10.94 -6.79 16.88
CA THR A 341 -12.28 -6.18 16.79
C THR A 341 -12.93 -6.37 15.43
N VAL A 342 -12.37 -7.18 14.53
CA VAL A 342 -12.85 -7.19 13.13
C VAL A 342 -14.27 -7.78 13.01
N TYR A 343 -14.72 -8.51 14.03
CA TYR A 343 -16.09 -9.00 14.14
C TYR A 343 -17.11 -7.91 14.44
N THR A 344 -16.67 -6.72 14.87
CA THR A 344 -17.52 -5.54 15.07
C THR A 344 -17.52 -4.59 13.87
N GLU A 345 -16.81 -4.95 12.79
CA GLU A 345 -16.76 -4.17 11.56
C GLU A 345 -17.88 -4.55 10.58
N CYS A 346 -18.52 -3.53 10.01
CA CYS A 346 -19.61 -3.70 9.06
C CYS A 346 -19.10 -3.30 7.68
N LEU A 347 -19.28 -4.21 6.70
CA LEU A 347 -18.94 -3.93 5.32
C LEU A 347 -20.13 -3.26 4.62
N TRP A 348 -20.00 -1.98 4.35
CA TRP A 348 -20.93 -1.21 3.54
C TRP A 348 -20.57 -1.29 2.06
N THR A 349 -21.57 -1.39 1.20
CA THR A 349 -21.46 -1.32 -0.26
C THR A 349 -22.50 -0.34 -0.78
N PHE A 350 -22.06 0.76 -1.40
CA PHE A 350 -22.90 1.78 -2.00
C PHE A 350 -22.88 1.68 -3.52
N THR A 351 -24.04 1.74 -4.15
CA THR A 351 -24.22 1.74 -5.61
C THR A 351 -24.27 3.17 -6.11
N VAL A 352 -23.10 3.71 -6.44
CA VAL A 352 -22.89 5.11 -6.79
C VAL A 352 -23.25 5.35 -8.26
N PRO A 353 -24.25 6.20 -8.58
CA PRO A 353 -24.55 6.57 -9.95
C PRO A 353 -23.43 7.44 -10.54
N ARG A 354 -23.18 7.31 -11.85
CA ARG A 354 -22.30 8.25 -12.56
C ARG A 354 -23.00 9.61 -12.66
N PRO A 355 -22.31 10.75 -12.47
CA PRO A 355 -22.89 12.04 -12.82
C PRO A 355 -23.41 12.07 -14.27
N GLY A 356 -24.68 12.46 -14.42
CA GLY A 356 -25.41 12.44 -15.69
C GLY A 356 -25.81 11.04 -16.22
N GLY A 357 -25.58 9.97 -15.45
CA GLY A 357 -26.04 8.62 -15.74
C GLY A 357 -27.37 8.27 -15.08
N GLU A 358 -27.78 7.01 -15.20
CA GLU A 358 -28.96 6.48 -14.54
C GLU A 358 -28.81 6.56 -13.02
N GLY A 359 -29.85 7.02 -12.33
CA GLY A 359 -29.86 7.22 -10.86
C GLY A 359 -29.25 8.54 -10.38
N TRP A 360 -28.64 9.35 -11.26
CA TRP A 360 -28.18 10.69 -10.88
C TRP A 360 -29.36 11.67 -10.85
N GLY A 361 -29.68 12.18 -9.66
CA GLY A 361 -30.88 12.98 -9.44
C GLY A 361 -30.70 14.47 -9.72
N CYS A 362 -29.46 14.95 -9.86
CA CYS A 362 -29.11 16.37 -9.74
C CYS A 362 -28.50 17.00 -11.00
N ASN A 363 -28.15 18.29 -10.93
CA ASN A 363 -27.37 18.92 -12.00
C ASN A 363 -26.02 18.23 -12.12
N ASN A 364 -25.59 18.00 -13.36
CA ASN A 364 -24.28 17.45 -13.68
C ASN A 364 -23.30 18.60 -13.93
N CYS A 365 -22.32 18.77 -13.04
CA CYS A 365 -21.30 19.80 -13.15
C CYS A 365 -19.93 19.24 -13.51
N VAL A 366 -19.88 18.01 -14.06
CA VAL A 366 -18.63 17.44 -14.57
C VAL A 366 -18.12 18.34 -15.70
N PRO A 367 -16.86 18.80 -15.65
CA PRO A 367 -16.27 19.56 -16.75
C PRO A 367 -16.26 18.72 -18.02
N ASP A 368 -16.43 19.38 -19.18
CA ASP A 368 -16.27 18.69 -20.45
C ASP A 368 -14.87 18.07 -20.52
N TRP A 369 -14.81 16.80 -20.90
CA TRP A 369 -13.56 16.05 -20.94
C TRP A 369 -12.57 16.70 -21.92
N GLU A 370 -13.07 17.38 -22.96
CA GLU A 370 -12.26 18.14 -23.92
C GLU A 370 -11.63 19.41 -23.31
N ALA A 371 -12.30 20.02 -22.33
CA ALA A 371 -11.83 21.26 -21.69
C ALA A 371 -10.75 21.02 -20.63
N GLY A 372 -10.64 19.80 -20.10
CA GLY A 372 -9.74 19.44 -18.99
C GLY A 372 -8.37 18.90 -19.40
N MET A 373 -8.14 18.59 -20.69
CA MET A 373 -6.81 18.16 -21.13
C MET A 373 -5.87 19.38 -21.15
N PRO A 374 -4.72 19.35 -20.46
CA PRO A 374 -3.71 20.38 -20.65
C PRO A 374 -3.34 20.36 -22.14
N SER A 375 -3.69 21.43 -22.85
CA SER A 375 -3.40 21.58 -24.27
C SER A 375 -1.92 21.25 -24.48
N ALA A 376 -1.66 20.24 -25.32
CA ALA A 376 -0.30 19.77 -25.57
C ALA A 376 0.62 20.97 -25.84
N PRO A 377 1.83 21.03 -25.24
CA PRO A 377 2.73 22.16 -25.44
C PRO A 377 2.87 22.41 -26.94
N PRO A 378 2.76 23.68 -27.40
CA PRO A 378 2.76 24.01 -28.81
C PRO A 378 3.94 23.33 -29.47
N ARG A 379 3.63 22.45 -30.43
CA ARG A 379 4.64 21.66 -31.14
C ARG A 379 5.70 22.64 -31.63
N PRO A 380 6.99 22.46 -31.29
CA PRO A 380 8.02 23.42 -31.66
C PRO A 380 7.95 23.67 -33.16
N PRO A 381 8.05 24.95 -33.60
CA PRO A 381 7.88 25.31 -35.00
C PRO A 381 8.82 24.44 -35.82
N ARG A 382 8.22 23.68 -36.74
CA ARG A 382 8.94 22.78 -37.64
C ARG A 382 10.02 23.64 -38.32
N PRO A 383 11.32 23.28 -38.20
CA PRO A 383 12.37 24.01 -38.89
C PRO A 383 11.98 24.16 -40.35
N ALA A 384 11.97 25.41 -40.84
CA ALA A 384 11.54 25.74 -42.19
C ALA A 384 12.25 24.81 -43.17
N GLY A 385 11.45 23.94 -43.81
CA GLY A 385 11.97 22.96 -44.74
C GLY A 385 12.70 23.66 -45.87
N GLN A 386 13.95 23.24 -46.10
CA GLN A 386 14.63 23.54 -47.35
C GLN A 386 13.73 23.10 -48.52
N PRO A 387 13.54 23.94 -49.55
CA PRO A 387 12.70 23.61 -50.68
C PRO A 387 13.29 22.39 -51.42
N SER A 388 12.44 21.40 -51.61
CA SER A 388 12.69 20.22 -52.43
C SER A 388 12.95 20.65 -53.87
N VAL A 389 14.22 20.62 -54.28
CA VAL A 389 14.61 20.78 -55.68
C VAL A 389 14.33 19.46 -56.39
N ARG A 390 13.19 19.42 -57.09
CA ARG A 390 12.93 18.47 -58.18
C ARG A 390 14.01 18.64 -59.25
N GLN A 391 14.77 17.59 -59.53
CA GLN A 391 15.53 17.48 -60.78
C GLN A 391 14.66 16.83 -61.86
N PRO A 392 14.64 17.41 -63.07
CA PRO A 392 14.67 16.65 -64.32
C PRO A 392 15.94 16.98 -65.14
N PRO A 393 16.27 16.14 -66.13
CA PRO A 393 17.64 15.94 -66.60
C PRO A 393 18.00 16.94 -67.71
N LEU A 394 19.28 17.26 -67.89
CA LEU A 394 19.91 17.48 -69.20
C LEU A 394 21.45 17.65 -69.08
N ARG A 395 22.12 17.22 -70.14
CA ARG A 395 23.58 17.09 -70.38
C ARG A 395 24.30 18.44 -70.54
N PHE A 396 25.64 18.45 -70.37
CA PHE A 396 26.75 19.11 -71.12
C PHE A 396 28.00 19.30 -70.20
N PRO A 397 29.21 19.68 -70.69
CA PRO A 397 30.44 18.87 -70.85
C PRO A 397 31.54 19.21 -69.79
N PRO A 398 32.76 18.60 -69.83
CA PRO A 398 33.71 18.66 -68.71
C PRO A 398 34.58 19.92 -68.75
N GLU A 399 34.76 20.53 -67.58
CA GLU A 399 35.68 21.66 -67.37
C GLU A 399 36.87 21.25 -66.46
N ALA A 400 38.04 21.80 -66.79
CA ALA A 400 39.37 21.34 -66.41
C ALA A 400 39.75 21.53 -64.93
N PRO A 401 40.73 20.77 -64.39
CA PRO A 401 41.19 20.91 -63.01
C PRO A 401 42.18 22.08 -62.83
N PRO A 402 42.19 22.77 -61.67
CA PRO A 402 43.15 23.80 -61.34
C PRO A 402 44.50 23.21 -60.84
N PRO A 403 45.61 23.98 -60.92
CA PRO A 403 46.96 23.45 -60.75
C PRO A 403 47.47 23.45 -59.30
N ASN A 404 48.19 22.38 -58.98
CA ASN A 404 49.38 22.25 -58.11
C ASN A 404 49.45 23.02 -56.78
N ALA A 405 49.33 22.27 -55.68
CA ALA A 405 49.98 22.58 -54.40
C ALA A 405 51.14 21.60 -54.14
N PRO A 406 52.30 22.03 -53.58
CA PRO A 406 53.48 21.19 -53.43
C PRO A 406 53.37 20.20 -52.26
N ALA A 407 53.87 18.98 -52.47
CA ALA A 407 53.92 17.92 -51.46
C ALA A 407 55.04 18.14 -50.41
N PRO A 408 54.83 17.75 -49.14
CA PRO A 408 55.86 17.80 -48.10
C PRO A 408 56.89 16.66 -48.24
N PRO A 409 58.11 16.83 -47.70
CA PRO A 409 59.24 15.93 -47.95
C PRO A 409 59.08 14.56 -47.29
N ARG A 410 59.34 13.51 -48.06
CA ARG A 410 59.41 12.11 -47.62
C ARG A 410 60.62 11.89 -46.71
N GLN A 411 60.37 11.31 -45.53
CA GLN A 411 61.42 10.72 -44.70
C GLN A 411 61.88 9.35 -45.24
N PRO A 412 63.14 8.93 -45.00
CA PRO A 412 63.69 7.69 -45.53
C PRO A 412 63.17 6.45 -44.79
N ASN A 413 62.90 5.40 -45.57
CA ASN A 413 62.41 4.10 -45.13
C ASN A 413 63.43 3.36 -44.24
N THR A 414 63.00 2.97 -43.04
CA THR A 414 63.64 1.91 -42.25
C THR A 414 63.01 0.55 -42.57
N PRO A 415 63.77 -0.51 -42.89
CA PRO A 415 63.20 -1.83 -43.19
C PRO A 415 62.92 -2.64 -41.91
N GLY A 416 61.73 -3.25 -41.86
CA GLY A 416 61.56 -4.56 -41.22
C GLY A 416 61.24 -4.61 -39.72
N VAL A 417 60.02 -4.22 -39.33
CA VAL A 417 59.40 -4.76 -38.10
C VAL A 417 58.03 -5.33 -38.47
N LYS A 418 57.90 -6.66 -38.43
CA LYS A 418 56.60 -7.36 -38.54
C LYS A 418 55.70 -6.85 -37.42
N ARG A 419 54.78 -5.94 -37.74
CA ARG A 419 53.74 -5.50 -36.81
C ARG A 419 52.84 -6.70 -36.49
N LYS A 420 52.71 -7.04 -35.21
CA LYS A 420 51.69 -7.96 -34.72
C LYS A 420 50.31 -7.47 -35.20
N PRO A 421 49.38 -8.36 -35.55
CA PRO A 421 48.01 -7.98 -35.86
C PRO A 421 47.46 -7.12 -34.72
N PRO A 422 46.71 -6.04 -35.01
CA PRO A 422 46.02 -5.30 -33.97
C PRO A 422 45.14 -6.28 -33.16
N PRO A 423 45.14 -6.19 -31.82
CA PRO A 423 44.25 -7.01 -31.01
C PRO A 423 42.80 -6.80 -31.51
N PRO A 424 41.97 -7.86 -31.53
CA PRO A 424 40.59 -7.75 -31.98
C PRO A 424 39.91 -6.62 -31.22
N VAL A 425 39.38 -5.65 -31.98
CA VAL A 425 38.61 -4.53 -31.43
C VAL A 425 37.49 -5.13 -30.60
N ARG A 426 37.50 -4.87 -29.28
CA ARG A 426 36.40 -5.28 -28.40
C ARG A 426 35.10 -4.72 -28.99
N PRO A 427 34.08 -5.55 -29.27
CA PRO A 427 32.80 -5.04 -29.74
C PRO A 427 32.29 -4.00 -28.74
N HIS A 428 31.82 -2.86 -29.26
CA HIS A 428 31.13 -1.87 -28.44
C HIS A 428 30.00 -2.56 -27.67
N PRO A 429 29.83 -2.30 -26.36
CA PRO A 429 28.78 -2.92 -25.58
C PRO A 429 27.44 -2.60 -26.26
N ALA A 430 26.72 -3.64 -26.68
CA ALA A 430 25.37 -3.51 -27.18
C ALA A 430 24.56 -2.70 -26.16
N GLN A 431 23.73 -1.76 -26.65
CA GLN A 431 22.86 -0.97 -25.78
C GLN A 431 22.09 -1.92 -24.87
N ARG A 432 22.22 -1.72 -23.55
CA ARG A 432 21.66 -2.60 -22.56
C ARG A 432 20.14 -2.47 -22.57
N PRO A 433 19.38 -3.58 -22.59
CA PRO A 433 17.93 -3.53 -22.62
C PRO A 433 17.40 -2.91 -21.32
N ASN A 434 16.49 -1.94 -21.46
CA ASN A 434 15.74 -1.40 -20.33
C ASN A 434 14.87 -2.52 -19.73
N ILE A 435 15.05 -2.84 -18.46
CA ILE A 435 14.37 -3.98 -17.82
C ILE A 435 12.98 -3.55 -17.39
N THR A 436 11.99 -3.98 -18.15
CA THR A 436 10.59 -3.86 -17.74
C THR A 436 10.15 -5.12 -16.99
N GLY A 437 9.37 -4.95 -15.92
CA GLY A 437 8.65 -6.06 -15.28
C GLY A 437 9.43 -6.88 -14.25
N PHE A 438 10.51 -6.34 -13.69
CA PHE A 438 11.12 -6.89 -12.48
C PHE A 438 10.40 -6.34 -11.22
N PRO A 439 10.21 -7.15 -10.17
CA PRO A 439 10.47 -8.59 -10.06
C PRO A 439 9.54 -9.42 -10.97
N TYR A 440 10.04 -10.54 -11.49
CA TYR A 440 9.33 -11.35 -12.50
C TYR A 440 8.21 -12.23 -11.92
N CYS A 441 8.14 -12.35 -10.59
CA CYS A 441 7.01 -12.97 -9.90
C CYS A 441 5.83 -11.98 -9.80
N ALA A 442 4.64 -12.48 -9.48
CA ALA A 442 3.38 -11.73 -9.46
C ALA A 442 3.26 -10.67 -8.33
N CYS A 443 4.36 -10.00 -7.99
CA CYS A 443 4.32 -8.73 -7.30
C CYS A 443 3.37 -7.82 -8.07
N LYS A 444 2.17 -7.59 -7.49
CA LYS A 444 1.21 -6.64 -8.05
C LYS A 444 2.00 -5.37 -8.31
N ARG A 445 2.02 -4.90 -9.57
CA ARG A 445 2.81 -3.75 -10.03
C ARG A 445 2.56 -2.55 -9.11
N ARG A 446 3.38 -2.39 -8.08
CA ARG A 446 3.35 -1.29 -7.11
C ARG A 446 4.40 -0.27 -7.53
N ASN A 447 4.22 0.98 -7.12
CA ASN A 447 5.17 2.05 -7.41
C ASN A 447 6.55 1.67 -6.83
N MET A 448 7.56 1.62 -7.70
CA MET A 448 8.91 1.07 -7.43
C MET A 448 9.76 1.89 -6.46
N LEU A 449 9.26 3.05 -6.00
CA LEU A 449 10.06 4.05 -5.33
C LEU A 449 9.71 4.29 -3.86
N ASN A 450 8.72 3.58 -3.30
CA ASN A 450 8.22 3.90 -1.95
C ASN A 450 8.13 2.68 -1.03
N THR A 451 9.30 2.25 -0.58
CA THR A 451 9.55 1.15 0.35
C THR A 451 10.38 1.68 1.52
N PRO A 452 10.16 1.18 2.76
CA PRO A 452 11.00 1.58 3.88
C PRO A 452 12.44 1.08 3.75
N TYR A 453 12.70 0.07 2.92
CA TYR A 453 14.04 -0.45 2.66
C TYR A 453 14.61 0.10 1.36
N ARG A 454 15.89 0.44 1.37
CA ARG A 454 16.66 0.82 0.16
C ARG A 454 17.96 0.03 0.08
N LEU A 455 18.26 -0.51 -1.10
CA LEU A 455 19.59 -1.07 -1.39
C LEU A 455 20.46 -0.01 -2.04
N VAL A 456 21.57 0.33 -1.40
CA VAL A 456 22.53 1.32 -1.88
C VAL A 456 23.83 0.61 -2.22
N TYR A 457 24.39 0.83 -3.41
CA TYR A 457 25.71 0.31 -3.72
C TYR A 457 26.76 1.06 -2.89
N ASP A 458 27.67 0.33 -2.26
CA ASP A 458 28.65 0.91 -1.34
C ASP A 458 30.07 0.85 -1.92
N SER A 459 30.57 -0.35 -2.22
CA SER A 459 31.99 -0.52 -2.56
C SER A 459 32.29 -1.74 -3.43
N SER A 460 33.47 -1.69 -4.04
CA SER A 460 34.07 -2.79 -4.81
C SER A 460 35.52 -3.00 -4.35
N GLU A 461 35.88 -4.24 -4.03
CA GLU A 461 37.24 -4.63 -3.68
C GLU A 461 37.69 -5.79 -4.58
N GLU A 462 38.79 -5.60 -5.33
CA GLU A 462 39.41 -6.73 -6.05
C GLU A 462 40.05 -7.69 -5.04
N LEU A 463 39.71 -8.98 -5.17
CA LEU A 463 40.27 -10.03 -4.32
C LEU A 463 41.40 -10.77 -5.05
N PRO A 464 42.34 -11.40 -4.33
CA PRO A 464 43.37 -12.23 -4.97
C PRO A 464 42.72 -13.32 -5.84
N PRO A 465 43.25 -13.65 -7.03
CA PRO A 465 42.66 -14.66 -7.90
C PRO A 465 42.37 -15.98 -7.20
N MET A 466 41.38 -16.72 -7.69
CA MET A 466 41.01 -18.00 -7.10
C MET A 466 42.19 -18.99 -7.18
N PRO A 467 42.59 -19.63 -6.06
CA PRO A 467 43.65 -20.63 -6.08
C PRO A 467 43.31 -21.77 -7.04
N GLY A 468 44.25 -22.11 -7.92
CA GLY A 468 44.08 -23.20 -8.90
C GLY A 468 43.58 -22.74 -10.26
N SER A 469 42.47 -22.00 -10.34
CA SER A 469 41.94 -21.53 -11.63
C SER A 469 42.58 -20.23 -12.12
N GLY A 470 43.10 -19.40 -11.21
CA GLY A 470 43.62 -18.07 -11.56
C GLY A 470 42.54 -17.07 -11.98
N GLU A 471 41.25 -17.43 -11.85
CA GLU A 471 40.12 -16.57 -12.20
C GLU A 471 40.11 -15.31 -11.34
N ARG A 472 39.87 -14.17 -11.98
CA ARG A 472 39.66 -12.89 -11.28
C ARG A 472 38.40 -12.98 -10.41
N ARG A 473 38.46 -12.35 -9.25
CA ARG A 473 37.31 -12.18 -8.37
C ARG A 473 37.31 -10.83 -7.69
N ALA A 474 36.12 -10.32 -7.40
CA ALA A 474 35.91 -9.09 -6.67
C ALA A 474 34.80 -9.29 -5.64
N GLN A 475 34.83 -8.52 -4.56
CA GLN A 475 33.74 -8.39 -3.63
C GLN A 475 33.03 -7.07 -3.88
N HIS A 476 31.72 -7.12 -4.06
CA HIS A 476 30.87 -5.94 -4.15
C HIS A 476 29.95 -5.88 -2.96
N CYS A 477 29.93 -4.75 -2.27
CA CYS A 477 29.09 -4.53 -1.11
C CYS A 477 28.00 -3.52 -1.43
N PHE A 478 26.82 -3.83 -0.91
CA PHE A 478 25.65 -2.97 -0.84
C PHE A 478 25.33 -2.71 0.63
N ASN A 479 24.59 -1.65 0.90
CA ASN A 479 24.03 -1.38 2.21
C ASN A 479 22.51 -1.38 2.13
N ILE A 480 21.87 -2.23 2.94
CA ILE A 480 20.41 -2.25 3.12
C ILE A 480 20.09 -1.21 4.18
N GLN A 481 19.43 -0.12 3.80
CA GLN A 481 19.13 1.01 4.68
C GLN A 481 17.64 1.17 4.90
N ILE A 482 17.26 1.82 6.00
CA ILE A 482 15.90 2.34 6.18
C ILE A 482 15.83 3.77 5.62
N VAL A 483 14.82 4.03 4.81
CA VAL A 483 14.52 5.37 4.28
C VAL A 483 13.09 5.74 4.62
N ASP A 484 12.87 7.04 4.87
CA ASP A 484 11.52 7.56 5.01
C ASP A 484 10.81 7.45 3.67
N CYS A 485 9.61 6.88 3.70
CA CYS A 485 8.74 6.89 2.55
C CYS A 485 8.20 8.30 2.27
N ASP A 486 7.95 8.61 0.99
CA ASP A 486 7.15 9.80 0.64
C ASP A 486 5.72 9.58 1.16
N PRO A 487 5.22 10.43 2.08
CA PRO A 487 3.89 10.28 2.66
C PRO A 487 2.76 10.48 1.65
N ARG A 488 3.05 11.04 0.46
CA ARG A 488 2.08 11.26 -0.61
C ARG A 488 1.88 10.04 -1.51
N ILE A 489 2.80 9.07 -1.43
CA ILE A 489 2.79 7.85 -2.24
C ILE A 489 2.55 6.67 -1.29
N PHE A 490 1.96 5.59 -1.77
CA PHE A 490 1.81 4.36 -0.97
C PHE A 490 3.17 3.87 -0.51
N CYS A 491 3.41 3.85 0.79
CA CYS A 491 4.60 3.24 1.36
C CYS A 491 4.30 1.77 1.62
N CYS A 492 5.26 0.91 1.32
CA CYS A 492 5.22 -0.49 1.69
C CYS A 492 5.44 -0.73 3.20
N THR A 493 4.64 -0.10 4.05
CA THR A 493 4.75 -0.17 5.51
C THR A 493 4.48 -1.56 6.07
N ALA A 494 3.77 -2.42 5.33
CA ALA A 494 3.61 -3.84 5.67
C ALA A 494 4.92 -4.65 5.63
N MET A 495 6.05 -4.02 5.29
CA MET A 495 7.39 -4.61 5.39
C MET A 495 8.04 -4.28 6.74
N GLU A 496 7.47 -4.76 7.84
CA GLU A 496 8.12 -4.68 9.16
C GLU A 496 9.32 -5.64 9.25
N SER A 497 9.31 -6.69 8.43
CA SER A 497 10.35 -7.69 8.29
C SER A 497 10.79 -7.86 6.84
N LEU A 498 12.04 -8.25 6.68
CA LEU A 498 12.71 -8.57 5.43
C LEU A 498 13.05 -10.06 5.43
N LEU A 499 12.26 -10.83 4.68
CA LEU A 499 12.44 -12.27 4.49
C LEU A 499 13.42 -12.55 3.35
N LYS A 500 13.34 -11.80 2.24
CA LYS A 500 14.09 -12.12 1.03
C LYS A 500 14.42 -10.87 0.21
N LEU A 501 15.60 -10.89 -0.41
CA LEU A 501 16.04 -9.92 -1.42
C LEU A 501 16.25 -10.65 -2.75
N GLU A 502 15.82 -10.03 -3.85
CA GLU A 502 16.06 -10.51 -5.20
C GLU A 502 16.76 -9.43 -6.05
N LEU A 503 17.69 -9.83 -6.93
CA LEU A 503 18.35 -8.99 -7.93
C LEU A 503 18.14 -9.54 -9.35
N ALA A 504 17.87 -8.66 -10.31
CA ALA A 504 17.88 -9.01 -11.74
C ALA A 504 19.32 -9.10 -12.25
N VAL A 505 19.71 -10.26 -12.79
CA VAL A 505 21.11 -10.54 -13.17
C VAL A 505 21.22 -11.10 -14.58
N GLY A 506 22.42 -11.02 -15.16
CA GLY A 506 22.74 -11.66 -16.43
C GLY A 506 22.53 -13.19 -16.37
N ASN A 507 22.04 -13.78 -17.46
CA ASN A 507 21.78 -15.22 -17.51
C ASN A 507 23.06 -16.05 -17.41
N GLU A 508 24.17 -15.50 -17.89
CA GLU A 508 25.52 -16.05 -17.85
C GLU A 508 26.17 -15.99 -16.46
N CYS A 509 25.63 -15.20 -15.53
CA CYS A 509 26.27 -14.90 -14.24
C CYS A 509 25.98 -15.92 -13.13
N ARG A 510 25.27 -17.01 -13.43
CA ARG A 510 24.83 -18.02 -12.43
C ARG A 510 26.00 -18.71 -11.72
N SER A 511 27.11 -18.90 -12.42
CA SER A 511 28.32 -19.49 -11.86
C SER A 511 29.28 -18.48 -11.22
N SER A 512 29.01 -17.17 -11.37
CA SER A 512 29.91 -16.10 -10.91
C SER A 512 29.82 -15.84 -9.42
N VAL A 513 28.67 -16.09 -8.77
CA VAL A 513 28.54 -15.89 -7.32
C VAL A 513 29.27 -17.02 -6.59
N LYS A 514 30.27 -16.68 -5.79
CA LYS A 514 31.05 -17.64 -5.00
C LYS A 514 30.71 -17.57 -3.51
N LEU A 515 30.35 -16.39 -3.03
CA LEU A 515 30.10 -16.14 -1.62
C LEU A 515 29.12 -14.99 -1.46
N THR A 516 28.26 -15.08 -0.44
CA THR A 516 27.38 -13.98 -0.05
C THR A 516 27.45 -13.82 1.47
N ARG A 517 27.58 -12.57 1.92
CA ARG A 517 27.61 -12.21 3.34
C ARG A 517 26.61 -11.11 3.63
N LEU A 518 25.89 -11.23 4.73
CA LEU A 518 24.97 -10.20 5.24
C LEU A 518 25.35 -9.87 6.69
N GLY A 519 25.63 -8.59 6.97
CA GLY A 519 26.14 -8.17 8.28
C GLY A 519 27.43 -8.93 8.68
N GLY A 520 28.27 -9.29 7.71
CA GLY A 520 29.48 -10.07 7.91
C GLY A 520 29.28 -11.59 8.07
N ARG A 521 28.03 -12.07 8.21
CA ARG A 521 27.69 -13.51 8.33
C ARG A 521 27.49 -14.12 6.95
N LEU A 522 27.91 -15.38 6.76
CA LEU A 522 27.59 -16.12 5.56
C LEU A 522 26.09 -16.38 5.48
N VAL A 523 25.50 -16.16 4.30
CA VAL A 523 24.09 -16.42 4.04
C VAL A 523 23.93 -17.27 2.79
N ASP A 524 22.88 -18.10 2.80
CA ASP A 524 22.50 -18.88 1.64
C ASP A 524 21.99 -17.96 0.54
N TRP A 525 22.20 -18.39 -0.70
CA TRP A 525 21.71 -17.71 -1.88
C TRP A 525 21.33 -18.73 -2.94
N SER A 526 20.49 -18.32 -3.88
CA SER A 526 20.01 -19.18 -4.97
C SER A 526 19.76 -18.37 -6.24
N PHE A 527 19.61 -19.07 -7.35
CA PHE A 527 19.14 -18.50 -8.61
C PHE A 527 17.80 -19.11 -9.00
N THR A 528 16.91 -18.31 -9.58
CA THR A 528 15.78 -18.82 -10.37
C THR A 528 15.89 -18.31 -11.80
N SER A 529 15.35 -19.06 -12.75
CA SER A 529 15.11 -18.54 -14.10
C SER A 529 13.63 -18.43 -14.39
N ASP A 530 13.21 -17.17 -14.47
CA ASP A 530 11.96 -16.63 -15.00
C ASP A 530 11.83 -16.87 -16.51
N THR A 531 10.62 -17.03 -17.05
CA THR A 531 10.34 -16.64 -18.45
C THR A 531 9.47 -15.39 -18.40
N PHE A 532 9.99 -14.26 -18.87
CA PHE A 532 9.24 -13.00 -18.91
C PHE A 532 9.30 -12.44 -20.33
N GLN A 533 8.13 -12.21 -20.92
CA GLN A 533 8.00 -11.84 -22.35
C GLN A 533 8.78 -12.79 -23.26
N GLU A 534 8.63 -14.10 -23.04
CA GLU A 534 9.28 -15.18 -23.82
C GLU A 534 10.82 -15.18 -23.75
N GLN A 535 11.43 -14.31 -22.94
CA GLN A 535 12.87 -14.29 -22.71
C GLN A 535 13.20 -14.93 -21.36
N PRO A 536 14.22 -15.80 -21.29
CA PRO A 536 14.70 -16.31 -20.02
C PRO A 536 15.31 -15.15 -19.23
N ARG A 537 14.89 -15.01 -17.98
CA ARG A 537 15.41 -14.01 -17.05
C ARG A 537 15.96 -14.71 -15.83
N THR A 538 17.17 -14.37 -15.42
CA THR A 538 17.77 -14.94 -14.22
C THR A 538 17.63 -13.95 -13.07
N THR A 539 17.23 -14.47 -11.92
CA THR A 539 17.10 -13.71 -10.67
C THR A 539 18.01 -14.35 -9.64
N TRP A 540 18.91 -13.58 -9.06
CA TRP A 540 19.70 -13.98 -7.89
C TRP A 540 18.96 -13.61 -6.61
N LYS A 541 19.01 -14.47 -5.59
CA LYS A 541 18.18 -14.35 -4.39
C LYS A 541 18.96 -14.63 -3.13
N VAL A 542 18.68 -13.87 -2.07
CA VAL A 542 19.07 -14.15 -0.69
C VAL A 542 17.79 -14.41 0.10
N PRO A 543 17.39 -15.69 0.29
CA PRO A 543 16.23 -16.04 1.11
C PRO A 543 16.57 -15.98 2.61
N ASN A 544 15.54 -16.04 3.45
CA ASN A 544 15.63 -16.17 4.91
C ASN A 544 16.55 -15.12 5.57
N ILE A 545 16.48 -13.87 5.10
CA ILE A 545 17.25 -12.74 5.63
C ILE A 545 16.92 -12.52 7.11
N GLY A 546 15.63 -12.55 7.47
CA GLY A 546 15.17 -12.48 8.85
C GLY A 546 15.52 -11.17 9.57
N LEU A 547 15.61 -10.05 8.84
CA LEU A 547 15.89 -8.73 9.41
C LEU A 547 14.61 -7.97 9.65
N THR A 548 14.45 -7.34 10.81
CA THR A 548 13.37 -6.38 11.05
C THR A 548 13.77 -4.97 10.66
N GLN A 549 12.80 -4.09 10.42
CA GLN A 549 13.06 -2.68 10.13
C GLN A 549 13.87 -2.03 11.26
N GLN A 550 13.54 -2.34 12.51
CA GLN A 550 14.25 -1.85 13.69
C GLN A 550 15.71 -2.31 13.70
N GLN A 551 15.99 -3.57 13.41
CA GLN A 551 17.37 -4.08 13.38
C GLN A 551 18.21 -3.38 12.31
N VAL A 552 17.63 -3.09 11.15
CA VAL A 552 18.32 -2.33 10.09
C VAL A 552 18.55 -0.89 10.50
N ALA A 553 17.56 -0.25 11.14
CA ALA A 553 17.68 1.11 11.65
C ALA A 553 18.75 1.23 12.76
N ASP A 554 18.73 0.33 13.74
CA ASP A 554 19.68 0.30 14.86
C ASP A 554 21.13 0.10 14.39
N ALA A 555 21.32 -0.67 13.31
CA ALA A 555 22.63 -0.89 12.71
C ALA A 555 23.11 0.31 11.84
N GLY A 556 22.26 1.30 11.56
CA GLY A 556 22.56 2.34 10.57
C GLY A 556 22.65 1.79 9.13
N GLY A 557 22.00 0.66 8.88
CA GLY A 557 22.09 -0.14 7.66
C GLY A 557 22.86 -1.45 7.85
N VAL A 558 22.51 -2.45 7.03
CA VAL A 558 23.13 -3.78 7.08
C VAL A 558 23.88 -4.06 5.77
N PRO A 559 25.20 -4.32 5.81
CA PRO A 559 25.97 -4.56 4.60
C PRO A 559 25.67 -5.94 4.01
N LEU A 560 25.40 -5.98 2.71
CA LEU A 560 25.28 -7.19 1.89
C LEU A 560 26.45 -7.23 0.91
N CYS A 561 27.37 -8.17 1.08
CA CYS A 561 28.53 -8.32 0.21
C CYS A 561 28.46 -9.61 -0.61
N ILE A 562 28.69 -9.50 -1.91
CA ILE A 562 28.67 -10.59 -2.88
C ILE A 562 30.08 -10.72 -3.47
N THR A 563 30.68 -11.90 -3.36
CA THR A 563 31.93 -12.22 -4.05
C THR A 563 31.63 -12.84 -5.40
N LEU A 564 32.05 -12.15 -6.46
CA LEU A 564 31.87 -12.54 -7.85
C LEU A 564 33.19 -12.98 -8.47
N SER A 565 33.12 -13.90 -9.42
CA SER A 565 34.22 -14.27 -10.33
C SER A 565 33.81 -14.09 -11.78
N GLU A 566 34.75 -14.33 -12.70
CA GLU A 566 34.45 -14.43 -14.12
C GLU A 566 33.31 -15.44 -14.41
N PRO A 567 32.47 -15.21 -15.44
CA PRO A 567 32.55 -14.10 -16.40
C PRO A 567 32.02 -12.75 -15.88
N CYS A 568 31.26 -12.72 -14.78
CA CYS A 568 30.61 -11.53 -14.27
C CYS A 568 31.30 -10.94 -13.02
N VAL A 569 32.61 -10.68 -13.11
CA VAL A 569 33.39 -10.16 -11.98
C VAL A 569 33.06 -8.71 -11.65
N ASP A 570 32.65 -7.92 -12.64
CA ASP A 570 32.31 -6.51 -12.46
C ASP A 570 30.81 -6.37 -12.14
N ILE A 571 30.44 -5.48 -11.21
CA ILE A 571 29.03 -5.35 -10.81
C ILE A 571 28.11 -4.97 -11.98
N GLN A 572 28.62 -4.20 -12.94
CA GLN A 572 27.88 -3.84 -14.14
C GLN A 572 27.69 -5.03 -15.08
N SER A 573 28.56 -6.04 -15.07
CA SER A 573 28.38 -7.26 -15.84
C SER A 573 27.44 -8.25 -15.14
N PHE A 574 27.41 -8.21 -13.80
CA PHE A 574 26.53 -9.04 -12.99
C PHE A 574 25.07 -8.62 -13.07
N CYS A 575 24.81 -7.32 -12.92
CA CYS A 575 23.47 -6.77 -12.95
C CYS A 575 22.95 -6.66 -14.38
N LEU A 576 21.68 -7.04 -14.56
CA LEU A 576 21.00 -6.81 -15.82
C LEU A 576 20.72 -5.29 -15.89
N GLY A 577 21.14 -4.60 -16.96
CA GLY A 577 20.87 -3.17 -17.18
C GLY A 577 21.97 -2.23 -16.66
N ASP A 578 21.68 -0.93 -16.60
CA ASP A 578 22.61 0.11 -16.09
C ASP A 578 22.53 0.25 -14.55
N THR A 579 21.47 -0.28 -13.94
CA THR A 579 21.25 -0.29 -12.49
C THR A 579 20.93 -1.70 -12.02
N CYS A 580 21.35 -2.08 -10.82
CA CYS A 580 20.95 -3.37 -10.23
C CYS A 580 19.49 -3.28 -9.77
N HIS A 581 18.55 -3.71 -10.60
CA HIS A 581 17.15 -3.81 -10.21
C HIS A 581 17.00 -4.82 -9.07
N HIS A 582 16.32 -4.39 -8.01
CA HIS A 582 16.17 -5.21 -6.80
C HIS A 582 14.71 -5.22 -6.31
N ALA A 583 14.39 -6.17 -5.44
CA ALA A 583 13.08 -6.27 -4.83
C ALA A 583 13.21 -6.90 -3.45
N PHE A 584 12.50 -6.33 -2.47
CA PHE A 584 12.42 -6.87 -1.12
C PHE A 584 11.10 -7.60 -0.92
N PHE A 585 11.12 -8.62 -0.07
CA PHE A 585 9.97 -9.44 0.30
C PHE A 585 9.87 -9.55 1.82
N ASN A 586 8.67 -9.44 2.36
CA ASN A 586 8.39 -9.64 3.78
C ASN A 586 8.10 -11.13 4.09
N ASP A 587 7.80 -11.44 5.35
CA ASP A 587 7.53 -12.82 5.80
C ASP A 587 6.31 -13.46 5.13
N ASP A 588 5.33 -12.66 4.72
CA ASP A 588 4.17 -13.11 3.94
C ASP A 588 4.51 -13.39 2.46
N GLN A 589 5.79 -13.30 2.08
CA GLN A 589 6.28 -13.34 0.70
C GLN A 589 5.64 -12.27 -0.19
N SER A 590 5.06 -11.24 0.41
CA SER A 590 4.59 -10.08 -0.32
C SER A 590 5.80 -9.19 -0.61
N CYS A 591 5.87 -8.74 -1.85
CA CYS A 591 6.99 -7.96 -2.34
C CYS A 591 6.60 -6.52 -2.49
N CYS A 592 7.61 -5.67 -2.29
CA CYS A 592 7.58 -4.30 -2.73
C CYS A 592 8.71 -4.11 -3.73
N PRO A 593 8.36 -3.86 -5.00
CA PRO A 593 9.37 -3.65 -6.01
C PRO A 593 10.16 -2.40 -5.62
N THR A 594 11.47 -2.50 -5.75
CA THR A 594 12.37 -1.40 -5.49
C THR A 594 13.08 -1.05 -6.80
N GLY A 595 13.49 0.21 -6.94
CA GLY A 595 14.10 0.71 -8.17
C GLY A 595 15.46 0.08 -8.48
N GLY A 596 16.19 0.70 -9.40
CA GLY A 596 17.61 0.40 -9.55
C GLY A 596 18.39 0.82 -8.31
N ALA A 597 19.27 -0.03 -7.79
CA ALA A 597 20.35 0.46 -6.94
C ALA A 597 21.25 1.33 -7.83
N ASP A 598 21.36 2.61 -7.50
CA ASP A 598 22.15 3.56 -8.27
C ASP A 598 23.61 3.09 -8.22
N LEU A 599 24.14 2.69 -9.37
CA LEU A 599 25.53 2.25 -9.52
C LEU A 599 26.46 3.43 -9.78
N ALA A 600 26.00 4.67 -9.50
CA ALA A 600 26.82 5.87 -9.50
C ALA A 600 27.95 5.73 -8.48
N ILE A 601 29.01 5.02 -8.89
CA ILE A 601 30.34 5.17 -8.36
C ILE A 601 30.70 6.61 -8.75
N GLU A 602 30.44 7.57 -7.89
CA GLU A 602 31.18 8.82 -7.93
C GLU A 602 32.63 8.42 -7.74
N VAL A 603 33.33 8.22 -8.86
CA VAL A 603 34.78 8.18 -8.90
C VAL A 603 35.20 9.61 -8.54
N LEU A 604 35.16 9.93 -7.25
CA LEU A 604 35.79 11.13 -6.73
C LEU A 604 37.25 11.01 -7.17
N PRO A 605 37.74 11.88 -8.06
CA PRO A 605 39.12 11.81 -8.49
C PRO A 605 39.97 11.94 -7.24
N ILE A 606 40.77 10.91 -6.95
CA ILE A 606 41.72 10.91 -5.85
C ILE A 606 42.61 12.14 -6.02
N ARG A 607 42.30 13.22 -5.31
CA ARG A 607 43.18 14.38 -5.18
C ARG A 607 44.36 13.93 -4.32
N GLY A 608 45.46 13.60 -4.98
CA GLY A 608 46.79 13.65 -4.39
C GLY A 608 47.41 12.31 -4.00
N ALA A 609 47.58 11.40 -4.96
CA ALA A 609 48.76 10.53 -4.91
C ALA A 609 49.99 11.43 -5.14
N ARG A 610 50.61 11.90 -4.04
CA ARG A 610 51.94 12.50 -4.10
C ARG A 610 52.87 11.47 -4.73
N SER A 611 53.55 11.88 -5.80
CA SER A 611 54.61 11.11 -6.43
C SER A 611 55.60 10.61 -5.37
N PRO A 612 56.02 9.33 -5.40
CA PRO A 612 57.12 8.89 -4.57
C PRO A 612 58.38 9.68 -4.96
N PRO A 613 59.19 10.15 -3.99
CA PRO A 613 60.43 10.83 -4.30
C PRO A 613 61.39 9.86 -5.01
N PRO A 614 62.24 10.36 -5.92
CA PRO A 614 63.18 9.51 -6.64
C PRO A 614 64.19 8.89 -5.67
N LEU A 615 64.50 7.60 -5.89
CA LEU A 615 65.55 6.88 -5.19
C LEU A 615 66.88 7.63 -5.34
N ALA A 616 67.37 8.22 -4.26
CA ALA A 616 68.74 8.67 -4.13
C ALA A 616 69.60 7.54 -3.53
N ALA A 617 70.74 7.33 -4.19
CA ALA A 617 71.68 6.26 -3.97
C ALA A 617 72.29 6.20 -2.56
N ALA A 618 72.63 4.98 -2.18
CA ALA A 618 73.33 4.61 -0.96
C ALA A 618 74.67 5.36 -0.77
N LYS A 619 74.90 5.86 0.45
CA LYS A 619 76.25 6.04 1.03
C LYS A 619 76.29 5.58 2.49
N LYS A 620 77.41 4.93 2.81
CA LYS A 620 77.74 4.20 4.03
C LYS A 620 77.91 5.08 5.29
N ALA A 621 77.52 4.48 6.42
CA ALA A 621 78.17 4.44 7.74
C ALA A 621 78.35 5.72 8.59
N LYS A 622 77.80 5.70 9.84
CA LYS A 622 78.57 5.76 11.11
C LYS A 622 77.66 5.59 12.36
N LYS A 623 78.00 4.63 13.24
CA LYS A 623 77.68 4.56 14.71
C LYS A 623 78.62 5.56 15.45
N PRO A 624 78.52 5.96 16.74
CA PRO A 624 77.64 5.59 17.90
C PRO A 624 77.20 6.88 18.70
N PRO A 625 76.96 6.97 20.04
CA PRO A 625 76.83 5.99 21.14
C PRO A 625 75.57 6.19 22.06
N PRO A 626 75.39 5.41 23.15
CA PRO A 626 74.15 5.33 23.91
C PRO A 626 74.16 6.21 25.17
N GLN A 627 72.98 6.61 25.66
CA GLN A 627 72.82 7.05 27.04
C GLN A 627 71.53 6.50 27.66
N ALA A 628 71.70 6.14 28.93
CA ALA A 628 70.78 5.42 29.78
C ALA A 628 70.14 6.35 30.81
N GLY A 629 68.98 5.93 31.32
CA GLY A 629 68.64 6.04 32.74
C GLY A 629 67.94 7.32 33.21
N GLY A 630 66.91 7.12 34.06
CA GLY A 630 66.59 8.08 35.12
C GLY A 630 65.12 8.44 35.34
N THR A 631 64.42 7.59 36.09
CA THR A 631 63.61 7.94 37.30
C THR A 631 62.66 9.16 37.35
N SER A 632 61.40 8.86 37.69
CA SER A 632 60.37 9.63 38.46
C SER A 632 60.93 10.40 39.69
N PRO A 633 60.17 11.22 40.48
CA PRO A 633 58.70 11.29 40.63
C PRO A 633 58.04 12.66 40.96
N GLY A 634 56.70 12.63 41.07
CA GLY A 634 55.89 13.52 41.93
C GLY A 634 55.43 14.84 41.30
N GLN A 635 54.38 15.51 41.74
CA GLN A 635 53.26 15.27 42.66
C GLN A 635 52.38 16.54 42.53
N GLN A 636 51.13 16.47 43.03
CA GLN A 636 50.14 17.57 43.18
C GLN A 636 49.23 17.79 41.96
N GLY A 637 47.90 17.87 42.08
CA GLY A 637 47.04 17.85 43.27
C GLY A 637 45.74 18.61 42.97
N GLY A 638 44.62 18.06 43.46
CA GLY A 638 43.31 18.74 43.59
C GLY A 638 42.44 18.71 42.33
N GLY A 639 41.17 18.32 42.35
CA GLY A 639 40.25 18.06 43.44
C GLY A 639 38.84 18.51 42.99
N GLY A 640 37.85 17.61 43.03
CA GLY A 640 36.46 17.98 42.69
C GLY A 640 35.52 16.78 42.53
N ARG A 641 34.79 16.47 43.61
CA ARG A 641 33.69 15.48 43.82
C ARG A 641 32.86 15.10 42.58
N ARG A 642 32.60 13.81 42.27
CA ARG A 642 31.76 12.78 42.94
C ARG A 642 30.27 13.13 43.14
N VAL A 643 29.42 12.50 42.35
CA VAL A 643 28.21 11.78 42.81
C VAL A 643 28.27 10.37 42.20
N LEU A 644 28.13 9.37 43.07
CA LEU A 644 28.06 7.92 42.81
C LEU A 644 26.61 7.47 42.58
N ALA A 645 26.45 6.42 41.77
CA ALA A 645 25.83 5.13 42.12
C ALA A 645 25.72 4.32 40.81
N ASP A 646 26.57 3.31 40.59
CA ASP A 646 26.40 1.90 41.01
C ASP A 646 25.36 1.13 40.19
N ALA A 647 25.82 0.13 39.43
CA ALA A 647 25.54 -1.28 39.72
C ALA A 647 26.06 -2.20 38.59
N SER A 648 27.18 -2.86 38.91
CA SER A 648 27.43 -4.30 38.80
C SER A 648 26.98 -5.09 37.56
N GLY A 649 27.97 -5.66 36.88
CA GLY A 649 27.81 -6.74 35.91
C GLY A 649 27.65 -8.13 36.56
N ALA A 650 27.31 -9.09 35.69
CA ALA A 650 27.51 -10.51 35.92
C ALA A 650 27.92 -11.15 34.58
N THR A 651 29.09 -11.79 34.62
CA THR A 651 29.64 -12.74 33.65
C THR A 651 29.09 -14.15 33.87
N ALA A 652 29.38 -15.04 32.91
CA ALA A 652 29.17 -16.51 32.84
C ALA A 652 27.90 -16.93 32.09
N ASP A 653 27.87 -17.95 31.23
CA ASP A 653 28.88 -18.94 30.85
C ASP A 653 28.47 -19.60 29.52
N ALA A 654 29.46 -20.16 28.83
CA ALA A 654 29.29 -21.00 27.66
C ALA A 654 29.19 -22.49 28.07
N ALA A 655 28.25 -23.24 27.49
CA ALA A 655 28.37 -24.69 27.27
C ALA A 655 27.32 -25.21 26.28
N SER A 656 27.83 -25.82 25.20
CA SER A 656 27.39 -27.04 24.49
C SER A 656 25.91 -27.44 24.44
N GLU A 657 25.31 -27.42 23.23
CA GLU A 657 24.99 -28.62 22.42
C GLU A 657 24.77 -28.22 20.94
#